data_AF-A0A1I8JF61-F1
#
_entry.id   AF-A0A1I8JF61-F1
#
_cell.length_a   1.000
_cell.length_b   1.000
_cell.length_c   1.000
_cell.angle_alpha   90.00
_cell.angle_beta   90.00
_cell.angle_gamma   90.00
#
_symmetry.space_group_name_H-M   'P 1'
#
loop_
_entity.id
_entity.type
_entity.pdbx_description
1 polymer ?
#
loop_
_entity_poly.entity_id
_entity_poly.type
_entity_poly.pdbx_seq_one_letter_code
_entity_poly.pdbx_strand_id
1 'polypeptide(L)'
;AGVKYVGCFKDNRYRDLPVVYTANYKTTKAYCFRYCRAKGYRYFGLQNGNACTCGNTVGRYGKAKSKDCARSTCKGDKRSKCGGPWRNSVFTTGLKPKSFKTPGMSHIGCFVDGRRRDLPTVGGKGSITVGRCYGLCKKKGFRFFGVQIGKQCWCGNHYGRYGRRDKRECRYQCRGDKTTYCGGSWRNDVYATGLEEHASGVTLLGCFRDNSKRDLPLVHGAGHRTTKAYCLKYCKSRGYRYFGLQAGSACTCGNKYGSFGRVNAKQCRTRCRGDKRRTCGGSWRNSVYSTGIGSKPVRLPGLKHLGCYLDKSSRDLRKLVLSGSVTVPKCYKACKARKYRFFGVQNGYQCWCGNHYGRYRIRSNLECRVQCRGDKSTYCGGAWRNNVYATGVVVASKAAGVKYVGCFKDNRYRDLPVVYTANYKTTKAYCFRYCRAKGYRYFGLQNGNACTCGNTVGRYGKAKSKDCARSTCKGDKRSKCGGPWRNSVFTTGLKPKSFKTPGMSHIGCFVDGRRRDLPTVGGKGSITVGRCYGLCKKKGFRFFGVQIGKQCWCGNHYGRYGRRDKRECRYQCRGDKTTYCGGSWRNDVYATGLEEHASGVTLLGCFRDNSKRDLPLVHGAGHRTTKAYCLKYCKSRGYRYFGLQAGSACTCGNKYGSFGRVNAKQCRTRCRGDKRRTCGGSWRNSVYSTGIGSKPVRLPGLKHLGCYLDKSSRDLRKLVLSGSVTVPKCYKACKARKYRFFGVQNGYQCWCGNHYGRYRIRSNLECRVQCRGDKSTYCGGAWRNNVYATGVVVASKAAGVKYVGCFKDNRYRDLPVVYTANYKTTKAYCFRYCRAKGYRYFGLQNGNACTCGNTVGRYGKAKSKDCARSTCKGDKRSKC
;
A
#
# COMPACT_ATOMS: atom_id res chain seq x y z
N ALA A 1 -27.97 41.41 18.67
CA ALA A 1 -27.47 40.28 19.50
C ALA A 1 -25.94 40.17 19.45
N GLY A 2 -25.23 40.26 20.59
CA GLY A 2 -23.78 40.00 20.67
C GLY A 2 -22.90 41.11 21.29
N VAL A 3 -23.46 42.29 21.56
CA VAL A 3 -22.79 43.37 22.31
C VAL A 3 -23.11 43.19 23.80
N LYS A 4 -22.08 42.94 24.61
CA LYS A 4 -22.18 42.78 26.06
C LYS A 4 -21.20 43.72 26.74
N TYR A 5 -21.61 44.32 27.86
CA TYR A 5 -20.68 45.04 28.71
C TYR A 5 -19.71 44.03 29.35
N VAL A 6 -18.41 44.31 29.23
CA VAL A 6 -17.33 43.46 29.75
C VAL A 6 -16.86 43.97 31.11
N GLY A 7 -16.88 45.28 31.31
CA GLY A 7 -16.54 45.92 32.58
C GLY A 7 -15.79 47.24 32.40
N CYS A 8 -15.44 47.82 33.55
CA CYS A 8 -14.64 49.02 33.67
C CYS A 8 -13.16 48.65 33.84
N PHE A 9 -12.28 49.16 32.97
CA PHE A 9 -10.86 48.82 32.97
C PHE A 9 -9.96 50.05 33.07
N LYS A 10 -8.87 49.90 33.83
CA LYS A 10 -7.82 50.93 33.93
C LYS A 10 -7.12 51.06 32.59
N ASP A 11 -6.89 52.29 32.16
CA ASP A 11 -6.11 52.63 30.98
C ASP A 11 -4.90 53.50 31.36
N ASN A 12 -3.88 53.56 30.51
CA ASN A 12 -2.73 54.46 30.65
C ASN A 12 -2.09 54.73 29.27
N ARG A 13 -0.96 55.46 29.23
CA ARG A 13 -0.25 55.81 27.99
C ARG A 13 0.04 54.63 27.06
N TYR A 14 0.16 53.41 27.59
CA TYR A 14 0.45 52.18 26.86
C TYR A 14 -0.78 51.39 26.42
N ARG A 15 -1.97 51.92 26.72
CA ARG A 15 -3.31 51.53 26.27
C ARG A 15 -3.76 50.11 26.62
N ASP A 16 -4.90 50.01 27.29
CA ASP A 16 -5.59 48.74 27.55
C ASP A 16 -6.22 48.19 26.28
N LEU A 17 -6.88 49.06 25.52
CA LEU A 17 -7.33 48.82 24.16
C LEU A 17 -6.42 49.62 23.20
N PRO A 18 -5.63 48.95 22.34
CA PRO A 18 -4.46 49.52 21.66
C PRO A 18 -4.75 50.61 20.65
N VAL A 19 -5.97 50.72 20.14
CA VAL A 19 -6.35 51.76 19.19
C VAL A 19 -7.24 52.75 19.90
N VAL A 20 -6.92 54.03 19.83
CA VAL A 20 -7.77 55.12 20.29
C VAL A 20 -8.14 55.97 19.08
N TYR A 21 -9.41 56.35 18.99
CA TYR A 21 -9.93 57.28 18.01
C TYR A 21 -10.76 58.33 18.74
N THR A 22 -10.33 59.59 18.65
CA THR A 22 -11.05 60.72 19.22
C THR A 22 -12.27 61.01 18.34
N ALA A 23 -13.44 60.59 18.78
CA ALA A 23 -14.69 60.75 18.05
C ALA A 23 -15.44 62.04 18.39
N ASN A 24 -15.03 62.78 19.43
CA ASN A 24 -15.65 64.05 19.85
C ASN A 24 -17.19 63.93 19.92
N TYR A 25 -17.93 64.83 19.26
CA TYR A 25 -19.40 64.84 19.24
C TYR A 25 -20.03 63.61 18.57
N LYS A 26 -19.26 62.73 17.92
CA LYS A 26 -19.76 61.47 17.35
C LYS A 26 -19.68 60.30 18.35
N THR A 27 -19.15 60.53 19.55
CA THR A 27 -18.88 59.47 20.53
C THR A 27 -20.18 58.94 21.12
N THR A 28 -20.75 57.91 20.50
CA THR A 28 -21.84 57.10 21.04
C THR A 28 -21.42 55.64 21.13
N LYS A 29 -22.10 54.86 21.98
CA LYS A 29 -21.89 53.41 22.08
C LYS A 29 -22.08 52.71 20.73
N ALA A 30 -23.06 53.14 19.94
CA ALA A 30 -23.33 52.61 18.61
C ALA A 30 -22.22 52.97 17.61
N TYR A 31 -21.73 54.21 17.65
CA TYR A 31 -20.65 54.66 16.78
C TYR A 31 -19.34 53.91 17.05
N CYS A 32 -18.89 53.85 18.31
CA CYS A 32 -17.66 53.15 18.67
C CYS A 32 -17.75 51.63 18.40
N PHE A 33 -18.94 51.04 18.59
CA PHE A 33 -19.21 49.67 18.17
C PHE A 33 -18.96 49.48 16.67
N ARG A 34 -19.61 50.30 15.82
CA ARG A 34 -19.48 50.19 14.36
C ARG A 34 -18.03 50.41 13.92
N TYR A 35 -17.37 51.44 14.44
CA TYR A 35 -15.99 51.78 14.12
C TYR A 35 -15.02 50.63 14.47
N CYS A 36 -15.03 50.15 15.71
CA CYS A 36 -14.13 49.08 16.12
C CYS A 36 -14.45 47.74 15.47
N ARG A 37 -15.75 47.44 15.26
CA ARG A 37 -16.17 46.22 14.56
C ARG A 37 -15.76 46.22 13.09
N ALA A 38 -15.90 47.34 12.38
CA ALA A 38 -15.46 47.49 10.99
C ALA A 38 -13.94 47.26 10.86
N LYS A 39 -13.16 47.73 11.85
CA LYS A 39 -11.71 47.48 11.92
C LYS A 39 -11.34 46.10 12.49
N GLY A 40 -12.32 45.23 12.72
CA GLY A 40 -12.09 43.83 13.10
C GLY A 40 -11.73 43.59 14.58
N TYR A 41 -11.95 44.56 15.46
CA TYR A 41 -11.64 44.45 16.89
C TYR A 41 -12.76 43.77 17.68
N ARG A 42 -12.43 42.85 18.59
CA ARG A 42 -13.38 42.09 19.43
C ARG A 42 -14.01 42.92 20.53
N TYR A 43 -13.30 43.94 20.99
CA TYR A 43 -13.72 44.83 22.05
C TYR A 43 -13.65 46.26 21.55
N PHE A 44 -14.62 47.04 22.02
CA PHE A 44 -14.61 48.48 21.89
C PHE A 44 -14.83 49.08 23.28
N GLY A 45 -14.19 50.20 23.57
CA GLY A 45 -14.31 50.95 24.79
C GLY A 45 -14.75 52.38 24.51
N LEU A 46 -15.40 52.97 25.51
CA LEU A 46 -15.72 54.39 25.56
C LEU A 46 -14.82 55.00 26.64
N GLN A 47 -14.11 56.07 26.31
CA GLN A 47 -13.20 56.77 27.22
C GLN A 47 -13.45 58.26 27.21
N ASN A 48 -13.47 58.83 28.42
CA ASN A 48 -13.50 60.27 28.69
C ASN A 48 -14.56 61.08 27.91
N GLY A 49 -15.69 60.45 27.55
CA GLY A 49 -16.79 61.12 26.84
C GLY A 49 -16.56 61.38 25.34
N ASN A 50 -15.31 61.35 24.85
CA ASN A 50 -14.96 61.77 23.48
C ASN A 50 -14.16 60.74 22.66
N ALA A 51 -13.78 59.59 23.23
CA ALA A 51 -12.92 58.64 22.56
C ALA A 51 -13.52 57.23 22.45
N CYS A 52 -13.35 56.63 21.27
CA CYS A 52 -13.54 55.21 21.02
C CYS A 52 -12.20 54.49 21.16
N THR A 53 -12.12 53.48 22.01
CA THR A 53 -10.94 52.61 22.12
C THR A 53 -11.24 51.23 21.53
N CYS A 54 -10.32 50.59 20.81
CA CYS A 54 -10.56 49.31 20.15
C CYS A 54 -9.44 48.31 20.44
N GLY A 55 -9.78 47.03 20.62
CA GLY A 55 -8.80 45.98 20.89
C GLY A 55 -9.33 44.57 20.77
N ASN A 56 -8.42 43.61 20.69
CA ASN A 56 -8.75 42.17 20.68
C ASN A 56 -8.53 41.49 22.04
N THR A 57 -8.02 42.24 23.01
CA THR A 57 -7.76 41.85 24.40
C THR A 57 -8.05 43.04 25.30
N VAL A 58 -8.43 42.79 26.55
CA VAL A 58 -8.80 43.81 27.55
C VAL A 58 -8.29 43.39 28.93
N GLY A 59 -8.02 44.33 29.83
CA GLY A 59 -7.59 44.06 31.20
C GLY A 59 -6.09 43.87 31.37
N ARG A 60 -5.30 44.61 30.59
CA ARG A 60 -3.85 44.77 30.74
C ARG A 60 -3.48 45.33 32.10
N TYR A 61 -4.20 46.36 32.55
CA TYR A 61 -3.92 47.09 33.81
C TYR A 61 -4.94 46.79 34.93
N GLY A 62 -5.78 45.77 34.75
CA GLY A 62 -6.79 45.38 35.73
C GLY A 62 -8.11 46.15 35.62
N LYS A 63 -9.08 45.73 36.43
CA LYS A 63 -10.40 46.39 36.53
C LYS A 63 -10.28 47.67 37.36
N ALA A 64 -11.13 48.64 37.05
CA ALA A 64 -11.36 49.82 37.88
C ALA A 64 -12.74 49.74 38.55
N LYS A 65 -13.00 50.60 39.54
CA LYS A 65 -14.32 50.69 40.17
C LYS A 65 -15.34 51.16 39.11
N SER A 66 -16.52 50.56 39.04
CA SER A 66 -17.52 50.87 38.02
C SER A 66 -17.87 52.36 37.97
N LYS A 67 -17.88 53.04 39.13
CA LYS A 67 -18.10 54.50 39.23
C LYS A 67 -17.07 55.33 38.46
N ASP A 68 -15.83 54.87 38.35
CA ASP A 68 -14.77 55.60 37.64
C ASP A 68 -15.01 55.63 36.12
N CYS A 69 -15.75 54.66 35.59
CA CYS A 69 -16.14 54.58 34.17
C CYS A 69 -17.50 55.25 33.88
N ALA A 70 -18.15 55.83 34.90
CA ALA A 70 -19.40 56.57 34.77
C ALA A 70 -19.21 58.09 34.90
N ARG A 71 -17.96 58.56 34.99
CA ARG A 71 -17.62 59.98 35.25
C ARG A 71 -17.86 60.91 34.07
N SER A 72 -17.75 60.42 32.84
CA SER A 72 -17.91 61.26 31.65
C SER A 72 -19.18 60.90 30.89
N THR A 73 -19.99 61.89 30.56
CA THR A 73 -21.12 61.74 29.64
C THR A 73 -20.62 61.66 28.19
N CYS A 74 -21.27 60.86 27.35
CA CYS A 74 -20.94 60.75 25.93
C CYS A 74 -21.23 62.07 25.21
N LYS A 75 -20.25 62.67 24.53
CA LYS A 75 -20.47 63.93 23.79
C LYS A 75 -21.49 63.78 22.65
N GLY A 76 -21.63 62.58 22.06
CA GLY A 76 -22.62 62.31 21.01
C GLY A 76 -23.94 61.73 21.50
N ASP A 77 -24.09 61.52 22.81
CA ASP A 77 -25.30 60.99 23.43
C ASP A 77 -25.33 61.42 24.90
N LYS A 78 -25.92 62.59 25.17
CA LYS A 78 -25.94 63.18 26.52
C LYS A 78 -26.65 62.29 27.57
N ARG A 79 -27.42 61.29 27.14
CA ARG A 79 -28.13 60.35 28.04
C ARG A 79 -27.28 59.16 28.47
N SER A 80 -26.11 58.95 27.85
CA SER A 80 -25.24 57.80 28.11
C SER A 80 -23.92 58.18 28.78
N LYS A 81 -23.36 57.28 29.59
CA LYS A 81 -22.01 57.40 30.16
C LYS A 81 -20.96 56.73 29.27
N CYS A 82 -19.82 57.39 29.07
CA CYS A 82 -18.76 57.05 28.12
C CYS A 82 -17.38 56.94 28.76
N GLY A 83 -17.28 56.15 29.84
CA GLY A 83 -16.02 55.94 30.54
C GLY A 83 -15.67 57.12 31.44
N GLY A 84 -14.38 57.22 31.77
CA GLY A 84 -13.81 58.35 32.52
C GLY A 84 -12.37 58.61 32.10
N PRO A 85 -11.70 59.59 32.72
CA PRO A 85 -10.28 59.86 32.48
C PRO A 85 -9.46 58.59 32.70
N TRP A 86 -8.81 58.08 31.64
CA TRP A 86 -8.05 56.82 31.67
C TRP A 86 -8.84 55.59 32.18
N ARG A 87 -10.16 55.57 31.94
CA ARG A 87 -11.06 54.49 32.34
C ARG A 87 -11.93 54.11 31.16
N ASN A 88 -11.78 52.87 30.69
CA ASN A 88 -12.53 52.35 29.56
C ASN A 88 -13.78 51.59 30.03
N SER A 89 -14.95 52.06 29.62
CA SER A 89 -16.17 51.24 29.62
C SER A 89 -16.12 50.29 28.43
N VAL A 90 -15.76 49.02 28.64
CA VAL A 90 -15.47 48.08 27.55
C VAL A 90 -16.66 47.17 27.25
N PHE A 91 -16.94 47.00 25.97
CA PHE A 91 -18.01 46.18 25.43
C PHE A 91 -17.49 45.23 24.34
N THR A 92 -18.20 44.14 24.09
CA THR A 92 -17.90 43.23 22.97
C THR A 92 -18.48 43.77 21.66
N THR A 93 -17.76 43.63 20.54
CA THR A 93 -18.30 43.92 19.20
C THR A 93 -19.10 42.76 18.59
N GLY A 94 -19.22 41.65 19.32
CA GLY A 94 -19.82 40.41 18.83
C GLY A 94 -18.92 39.65 17.84
N LEU A 95 -17.73 40.16 17.51
CA LEU A 95 -16.74 39.42 16.74
C LEU A 95 -16.19 38.27 17.58
N LYS A 96 -16.40 37.04 17.09
CA LYS A 96 -15.76 35.85 17.63
C LYS A 96 -14.24 35.98 17.43
N PRO A 97 -13.40 35.45 18.34
CA PRO A 97 -11.96 35.43 18.10
C PRO A 97 -11.69 34.84 16.72
N LYS A 98 -10.99 35.58 15.87
CA LYS A 98 -10.32 34.99 14.70
C LYS A 98 -9.27 34.03 15.26
N SER A 99 -9.69 32.81 15.60
CA SER A 99 -8.75 31.73 15.74
C SER A 99 -8.15 31.57 14.35
N PHE A 100 -6.92 32.02 14.15
CA PHE A 100 -6.07 31.38 13.18
C PHE A 100 -5.99 29.91 13.63
N LYS A 101 -6.96 29.09 13.19
CA LYS A 101 -6.83 27.64 13.24
C LYS A 101 -5.83 27.28 12.16
N THR A 102 -4.58 27.70 12.37
CA THR A 102 -3.45 27.15 11.66
C THR A 102 -3.32 25.73 12.17
N PRO A 103 -3.61 24.70 11.35
CA PRO A 103 -3.69 23.34 11.85
C PRO A 103 -2.40 22.95 12.57
N GLY A 104 -2.54 22.51 13.82
CA GLY A 104 -1.43 22.09 14.69
C GLY A 104 -0.81 23.18 15.56
N MET A 105 -1.05 24.47 15.34
CA MET A 105 -0.50 25.52 16.21
C MET A 105 -1.29 25.62 17.53
N SER A 106 -0.63 25.52 18.70
CA SER A 106 -1.28 25.69 20.01
C SER A 106 -0.49 26.58 20.95
N HIS A 107 -1.17 27.49 21.65
CA HIS A 107 -0.57 28.36 22.65
C HIS A 107 -0.30 27.58 23.94
N ILE A 108 0.89 27.72 24.49
CA ILE A 108 1.34 26.98 25.68
C ILE A 108 1.39 27.91 26.90
N GLY A 109 1.97 29.10 26.75
CA GLY A 109 2.05 30.12 27.81
C GLY A 109 3.37 30.86 27.86
N CYS A 110 3.51 31.69 28.90
CA CYS A 110 4.67 32.56 29.13
C CYS A 110 5.77 31.86 29.92
N PHE A 111 7.01 31.88 29.43
CA PHE A 111 8.18 31.23 30.04
C PHE A 111 9.35 32.19 30.17
N VAL A 112 10.13 32.01 31.25
CA VAL A 112 11.37 32.76 31.46
C VAL A 112 12.42 32.35 30.44
N ASP A 113 13.17 33.33 29.93
CA ASP A 113 14.35 33.14 29.10
C ASP A 113 15.60 33.66 29.84
N GLY A 114 16.78 33.20 29.44
CA GLY A 114 18.05 33.58 30.08
C GLY A 114 19.25 33.42 29.15
N ARG A 115 20.46 33.71 29.65
CA ARG A 115 21.72 33.65 28.86
C ARG A 115 21.85 32.37 28.04
N ARG A 116 21.57 31.20 28.64
CA ARG A 116 21.39 29.94 27.90
C ARG A 116 19.93 29.83 27.45
N ARG A 117 19.62 30.40 26.28
CA ARG A 117 18.26 30.55 25.74
C ARG A 117 17.34 29.36 26.01
N ASP A 118 16.10 29.64 26.44
CA ASP A 118 15.04 28.65 26.67
C ASP A 118 14.65 27.93 25.36
N LEU A 119 14.60 28.69 24.27
CA LEU A 119 14.52 28.19 22.90
C LEU A 119 15.83 28.57 22.17
N PRO A 120 16.67 27.58 21.79
CA PRO A 120 18.06 27.85 21.45
C PRO A 120 18.31 28.43 20.05
N THR A 121 17.34 28.38 19.14
CA THR A 121 17.58 28.70 17.72
C THR A 121 16.84 29.97 17.31
N VAL A 122 17.51 30.90 16.64
CA VAL A 122 16.85 32.11 16.11
C VAL A 122 15.96 31.73 14.91
N GLY A 123 14.66 32.03 15.03
CA GLY A 123 13.68 31.90 13.96
C GLY A 123 13.66 33.11 13.01
N GLY A 124 13.80 34.32 13.56
CA GLY A 124 13.84 35.59 12.82
C GLY A 124 13.75 36.83 13.74
N LYS A 125 13.97 38.03 13.19
CA LYS A 125 13.88 39.33 13.89
C LYS A 125 13.08 40.36 13.05
N GLY A 126 12.70 41.49 13.65
CA GLY A 126 12.04 42.62 12.98
C GLY A 126 10.52 42.62 13.13
N SER A 127 9.78 42.78 12.04
CA SER A 127 8.30 42.77 12.02
C SER A 127 7.73 41.34 12.19
N ILE A 128 7.98 40.74 13.36
CA ILE A 128 7.52 39.39 13.72
C ILE A 128 6.03 39.43 14.06
N THR A 129 5.30 38.41 13.59
CA THR A 129 3.95 38.03 14.04
C THR A 129 3.99 36.60 14.57
N VAL A 130 3.02 36.18 15.39
CA VAL A 130 2.90 34.78 15.86
C VAL A 130 2.84 33.81 14.67
N GLY A 131 2.08 34.15 13.63
CA GLY A 131 1.97 33.35 12.41
C GLY A 131 3.27 33.28 11.60
N ARG A 132 4.00 34.39 11.48
CA ARG A 132 5.31 34.43 10.81
C ARG A 132 6.33 33.60 11.56
N CYS A 133 6.38 33.70 12.89
CA CYS A 133 7.29 32.91 13.71
C CYS A 133 6.98 31.41 13.65
N TYR A 134 5.70 31.04 13.68
CA TYR A 134 5.26 29.68 13.42
C TYR A 134 5.77 29.16 12.07
N GLY A 135 5.57 29.91 10.98
CA GLY A 135 5.97 29.49 9.64
C GLY A 135 7.48 29.24 9.56
N LEU A 136 8.27 30.15 10.13
CA LEU A 136 9.74 30.05 10.16
C LEU A 136 10.20 28.82 10.96
N CYS A 137 9.69 28.62 12.18
CA CYS A 137 10.11 27.51 13.03
C CYS A 137 9.58 26.16 12.55
N LYS A 138 8.36 26.12 11.99
CA LYS A 138 7.80 24.91 11.38
C LYS A 138 8.57 24.51 10.12
N LYS A 139 8.93 25.46 9.25
CA LYS A 139 9.79 25.21 8.07
C LYS A 139 11.16 24.66 8.48
N LYS A 140 11.71 25.13 9.61
CA LYS A 140 12.96 24.63 10.22
C LYS A 140 12.79 23.32 11.01
N GLY A 141 11.59 22.74 11.08
CA GLY A 141 11.34 21.45 11.74
C GLY A 141 11.28 21.48 13.28
N PHE A 142 11.13 22.65 13.90
CA PHE A 142 11.10 22.77 15.36
C PHE A 142 9.68 22.61 15.94
N ARG A 143 9.57 21.85 17.04
CA ARG A 143 8.30 21.53 17.72
C ARG A 143 7.66 22.73 18.42
N PHE A 144 8.50 23.64 18.90
CA PHE A 144 8.08 24.81 19.64
C PHE A 144 8.70 26.05 19.04
N PHE A 145 7.96 27.15 19.16
CA PHE A 145 8.46 28.48 18.89
C PHE A 145 8.02 29.42 19.99
N GLY A 146 8.82 30.46 20.19
CA GLY A 146 8.58 31.50 21.17
C GLY A 146 8.76 32.84 20.50
N VAL A 147 7.85 33.75 20.79
CA VAL A 147 7.97 35.16 20.41
C VAL A 147 8.41 35.95 21.63
N GLN A 148 9.40 36.82 21.45
CA GLN A 148 10.04 37.58 22.53
C GLN A 148 10.19 39.04 22.15
N ILE A 149 10.07 39.91 23.16
CA ILE A 149 10.32 41.36 23.09
C ILE A 149 9.61 42.05 21.90
N GLY A 150 8.46 41.53 21.47
CA GLY A 150 7.67 42.04 20.34
C GLY A 150 8.25 41.82 18.95
N LYS A 151 9.58 41.68 18.81
CA LYS A 151 10.29 41.69 17.51
C LYS A 151 11.15 40.46 17.24
N GLN A 152 11.22 39.50 18.14
CA GLN A 152 12.08 38.32 18.00
C GLN A 152 11.28 37.02 17.95
N CYS A 153 11.78 36.09 17.16
CA CYS A 153 11.26 34.74 17.02
C CYS A 153 12.36 33.73 17.35
N TRP A 154 12.05 32.78 18.22
CA TRP A 154 12.94 31.72 18.68
C TRP A 154 12.29 30.35 18.45
N CYS A 155 13.08 29.36 18.07
CA CYS A 155 12.67 28.01 17.76
C CYS A 155 13.40 27.00 18.67
N GLY A 156 12.76 25.88 18.96
CA GLY A 156 13.37 24.84 19.76
C GLY A 156 12.51 23.58 19.85
N ASN A 157 13.12 22.50 20.34
CA ASN A 157 12.43 21.24 20.57
C ASN A 157 12.12 20.97 22.04
N HIS A 158 12.52 21.88 22.92
CA HIS A 158 12.26 21.90 24.35
C HIS A 158 12.09 23.36 24.79
N TYR A 159 11.37 23.60 25.88
CA TYR A 159 11.11 24.93 26.46
C TYR A 159 10.83 24.78 27.96
N GLY A 160 10.83 25.89 28.69
CA GLY A 160 10.53 25.94 30.12
C GLY A 160 11.70 25.61 31.05
N ARG A 161 12.95 25.71 30.57
CA ARG A 161 14.19 25.55 31.37
C ARG A 161 14.18 26.40 32.64
N TYR A 162 13.63 27.61 32.54
CA TYR A 162 13.62 28.59 33.62
C TYR A 162 12.24 28.76 34.27
N GLY A 163 11.29 27.87 33.96
CA GLY A 163 9.96 27.88 34.54
C GLY A 163 8.95 28.79 33.84
N ARG A 164 7.68 28.58 34.21
CA ARG A 164 6.51 29.31 33.69
C ARG A 164 6.29 30.58 34.51
N ARG A 165 5.80 31.66 33.88
CA ARG A 165 5.44 32.93 34.52
C ARG A 165 3.99 33.32 34.26
N ASP A 166 3.56 34.40 34.93
CA ASP A 166 2.24 34.95 34.71
C ASP A 166 2.11 35.44 33.26
N LYS A 167 0.97 35.15 32.64
CA LYS A 167 0.65 35.57 31.27
C LYS A 167 0.77 37.09 31.05
N ARG A 168 0.68 37.90 32.12
CA ARG A 168 0.83 39.36 32.08
C ARG A 168 2.24 39.79 31.67
N GLU A 169 3.26 38.99 31.96
CA GLU A 169 4.66 39.29 31.61
C GLU A 169 4.96 39.10 30.10
N CYS A 170 4.10 38.39 29.37
CA CYS A 170 4.24 38.13 27.94
C CYS A 170 3.31 39.01 27.07
N ARG A 171 3.07 40.26 27.47
CA ARG A 171 2.12 41.18 26.81
C ARG A 171 2.76 42.29 25.97
N TYR A 172 3.99 42.12 25.49
CA TYR A 172 4.56 43.05 24.52
C TYR A 172 3.85 42.84 23.18
N GLN A 173 3.38 43.90 22.54
CA GLN A 173 2.72 43.78 21.24
C GLN A 173 3.71 43.29 20.17
N CYS A 174 3.25 42.46 19.24
CA CYS A 174 4.07 42.07 18.11
C CYS A 174 4.33 43.27 17.20
N ARG A 175 5.59 43.52 16.81
CA ARG A 175 5.94 44.60 15.89
C ARG A 175 5.25 44.46 14.54
N GLY A 176 5.05 43.22 14.06
CA GLY A 176 4.36 42.95 12.80
C GLY A 176 2.84 42.82 12.92
N ASP A 177 2.28 42.79 14.14
CA ASP A 177 0.84 42.64 14.38
C ASP A 177 0.48 43.19 15.77
N LYS A 178 0.11 44.47 15.84
CA LYS A 178 -0.25 45.14 17.10
C LYS A 178 -1.53 44.57 17.74
N THR A 179 -2.25 43.66 17.05
CA THR A 179 -3.50 43.08 17.56
C THR A 179 -3.29 41.86 18.47
N THR A 180 -2.03 41.42 18.64
CA THR A 180 -1.66 40.27 19.48
C THR A 180 -0.34 40.50 20.24
N TYR A 181 0.03 39.54 21.10
CA TYR A 181 1.19 39.62 21.98
C TYR A 181 2.33 38.72 21.54
N CYS A 182 3.56 39.17 21.77
CA CYS A 182 4.82 38.55 21.36
C CYS A 182 5.86 38.57 22.50
N GLY A 183 5.50 37.96 23.63
CA GLY A 183 6.41 37.78 24.78
C GLY A 183 6.65 39.05 25.57
N GLY A 184 7.84 39.15 26.17
CA GLY A 184 8.29 40.28 26.99
C GLY A 184 9.81 40.33 27.10
N SER A 185 10.35 41.22 27.94
CA SER A 185 11.79 41.26 28.22
C SER A 185 12.22 39.96 28.89
N TRP A 186 13.11 39.18 28.25
CA TRP A 186 13.50 37.83 28.69
C TRP A 186 12.30 36.91 29.02
N ARG A 187 11.21 37.06 28.25
CA ARG A 187 10.00 36.24 28.35
C ARG A 187 9.57 35.77 26.97
N ASN A 188 9.52 34.46 26.79
CA ASN A 188 8.99 33.83 25.58
C ASN A 188 7.51 33.55 25.77
N ASP A 189 6.65 34.06 24.89
CA ASP A 189 5.31 33.50 24.75
C ASP A 189 5.40 32.30 23.81
N VAL A 190 5.24 31.10 24.35
CA VAL A 190 5.59 29.83 23.68
C VAL A 190 4.35 29.16 23.09
N TYR A 191 4.54 28.60 21.91
CA TYR A 191 3.53 27.90 21.13
C TYR A 191 4.10 26.57 20.58
N ALA A 192 3.26 25.57 20.41
CA ALA A 192 3.57 24.38 19.63
C ALA A 192 3.34 24.66 18.13
N THR A 193 4.19 24.11 17.27
CA THR A 193 4.01 24.15 15.80
C THR A 193 3.08 23.04 15.27
N GLY A 194 2.70 22.10 16.13
CA GLY A 194 1.92 20.92 15.74
C GLY A 194 2.74 19.85 15.03
N LEU A 195 4.07 20.04 14.97
CA LEU A 195 4.99 18.96 14.69
C LEU A 195 4.99 18.02 15.90
N GLU A 196 4.37 16.85 15.75
CA GLU A 196 4.61 15.76 16.69
C GLU A 196 6.09 15.36 16.62
N GLU A 197 6.63 14.88 17.73
CA GLU A 197 7.98 14.33 17.75
C GLU A 197 8.04 13.20 16.73
N HIS A 198 8.65 13.45 15.57
CA HIS A 198 9.12 12.39 14.69
C HIS A 198 10.29 11.66 15.39
N ALA A 199 9.99 10.96 16.48
CA ALA A 199 10.54 9.65 16.71
C ALA A 199 9.72 8.70 15.84
N SER A 200 10.00 8.72 14.54
CA SER A 200 9.54 7.68 13.63
C SER A 200 9.98 6.33 14.20
N GLY A 201 9.02 5.55 14.73
CA GLY A 201 9.19 4.13 15.01
C GLY A 201 9.63 3.70 16.42
N VAL A 202 9.36 4.48 17.49
CA VAL A 202 9.67 4.04 18.86
C VAL A 202 8.43 3.50 19.58
N THR A 203 8.28 2.18 19.57
CA THR A 203 7.19 1.46 20.24
C THR A 203 7.54 1.17 21.70
N LEU A 204 6.61 1.47 22.63
CA LEU A 204 6.69 0.97 24.01
C LEU A 204 6.45 -0.54 24.01
N LEU A 205 7.44 -1.30 24.46
CA LEU A 205 7.41 -2.76 24.45
C LEU A 205 6.83 -3.31 25.76
N GLY A 206 6.88 -2.54 26.85
CA GLY A 206 6.25 -2.89 28.12
C GLY A 206 7.00 -2.38 29.34
N CYS A 207 6.53 -2.82 30.51
CA CYS A 207 7.17 -2.61 31.81
C CYS A 207 7.82 -3.93 32.24
N PHE A 208 9.11 -3.91 32.55
CA PHE A 208 9.89 -5.11 32.86
C PHE A 208 10.60 -4.97 34.19
N ARG A 209 10.68 -6.09 34.92
CA ARG A 209 11.41 -6.18 36.18
C ARG A 209 12.91 -6.01 35.91
N ASP A 210 13.58 -5.28 36.79
CA ASP A 210 15.03 -5.14 36.82
C ASP A 210 15.56 -5.54 38.20
N ASN A 211 16.85 -5.84 38.31
CA ASN A 211 17.55 -6.15 39.57
C ASN A 211 19.06 -5.91 39.40
N SER A 212 19.86 -6.24 40.42
CA SER A 212 21.32 -6.09 40.41
C SER A 212 22.00 -6.72 39.19
N LYS A 213 21.41 -7.77 38.58
CA LYS A 213 21.91 -8.47 37.39
C LYS A 213 21.50 -7.83 36.04
N ARG A 214 20.77 -6.70 36.08
CA ARG A 214 20.37 -5.80 34.98
C ARG A 214 19.66 -6.45 33.79
N ASP A 215 18.41 -6.06 33.55
CA ASP A 215 17.63 -6.52 32.38
C ASP A 215 18.16 -5.90 31.09
N LEU A 216 18.56 -4.63 31.17
CA LEU A 216 19.28 -3.89 30.14
C LEU A 216 20.68 -3.57 30.71
N PRO A 217 21.76 -4.10 30.12
CA PRO A 217 23.08 -4.17 30.75
C PRO A 217 23.76 -2.83 31.02
N LEU A 218 23.43 -1.77 30.28
CA LEU A 218 23.99 -0.44 30.51
C LEU A 218 22.98 0.44 31.25
N VAL A 219 23.41 1.10 32.33
CA VAL A 219 22.60 2.08 33.08
C VAL A 219 23.32 3.43 33.07
N HIS A 220 22.59 4.50 32.76
CA HIS A 220 23.08 5.87 32.72
C HIS A 220 22.18 6.79 33.55
N GLY A 221 22.75 7.45 34.57
CA GLY A 221 22.05 8.44 35.40
C GLY A 221 21.82 9.74 34.63
N ALA A 222 20.58 10.00 34.21
CA ALA A 222 20.23 11.18 33.40
C ALA A 222 19.60 12.33 34.20
N GLY A 223 19.14 12.11 35.43
CA GLY A 223 18.60 13.16 36.32
C GLY A 223 17.47 13.94 35.64
N HIS A 224 17.52 15.28 35.67
CA HIS A 224 16.56 16.17 35.00
C HIS A 224 16.57 16.10 33.47
N ARG A 225 17.54 15.41 32.85
CA ARG A 225 17.56 15.18 31.39
C ARG A 225 16.73 13.96 30.98
N THR A 226 16.24 13.18 31.94
CA THR A 226 15.52 11.92 31.68
C THR A 226 14.21 12.18 30.96
N THR A 227 14.24 11.98 29.64
CA THR A 227 13.09 12.01 28.74
C THR A 227 13.20 10.82 27.79
N LYS A 228 12.08 10.39 27.18
CA LYS A 228 12.10 9.33 26.17
C LYS A 228 13.08 9.65 25.03
N ALA A 229 13.07 10.90 24.56
CA ALA A 229 13.95 11.41 23.51
C ALA A 229 15.43 11.36 23.88
N TYR A 230 15.77 11.79 25.10
CA TYR A 230 17.15 11.80 25.58
C TYR A 230 17.70 10.37 25.71
N CYS A 231 16.96 9.48 26.37
CA CYS A 231 17.39 8.09 26.54
C CYS A 231 17.42 7.33 25.21
N LEU A 232 16.49 7.60 24.30
CA LEU A 232 16.54 7.13 22.92
C LEU A 232 17.86 7.56 22.26
N LYS A 233 18.16 8.87 22.23
CA LYS A 233 19.38 9.40 21.60
C LYS A 233 20.64 8.81 22.23
N TYR A 234 20.68 8.74 23.56
CA TYR A 234 21.81 8.21 24.32
C TYR A 234 22.08 6.74 23.97
N CYS A 235 21.08 5.86 24.11
CA CYS A 235 21.25 4.45 23.82
C CYS A 235 21.45 4.17 22.32
N LYS A 236 20.79 4.94 21.45
CA LYS A 236 20.94 4.86 19.99
C LYS A 236 22.36 5.24 19.56
N SER A 237 22.94 6.30 20.10
CA SER A 237 24.33 6.71 19.80
C SER A 237 25.38 5.66 20.19
N ARG A 238 25.03 4.75 21.10
CA ARG A 238 25.87 3.64 21.57
C ARG A 238 25.51 2.29 20.93
N GLY A 239 24.66 2.31 19.89
CA GLY A 239 24.33 1.13 19.10
C GLY A 239 23.32 0.15 19.72
N TYR A 240 22.70 0.49 20.86
CA TYR A 240 21.76 -0.41 21.53
C TYR A 240 20.38 -0.42 20.87
N ARG A 241 19.79 -1.60 20.69
CA ARG A 241 18.48 -1.80 20.04
C ARG A 241 17.29 -1.39 20.90
N TYR A 242 17.47 -1.43 22.21
CA TYR A 242 16.46 -1.10 23.19
C TYR A 242 17.01 -0.09 24.17
N PHE A 243 16.11 0.78 24.62
CA PHE A 243 16.36 1.67 25.74
C PHE A 243 15.22 1.56 26.73
N GLY A 244 15.54 1.66 28.01
CA GLY A 244 14.59 1.71 29.10
C GLY A 244 14.68 3.03 29.84
N LEU A 245 13.60 3.35 30.53
CA LEU A 245 13.52 4.44 31.50
C LEU A 245 13.26 3.81 32.86
N GLN A 246 14.06 4.17 33.86
CA GLN A 246 13.99 3.60 35.20
C GLN A 246 13.96 4.71 36.26
N ALA A 247 13.14 4.50 37.30
CA ALA A 247 13.07 5.36 38.49
C ALA A 247 12.97 6.88 38.20
N GLY A 248 12.35 7.26 37.08
CA GLY A 248 12.18 8.66 36.68
C GLY A 248 13.45 9.43 36.29
N SER A 249 14.63 8.84 36.47
CA SER A 249 15.92 9.55 36.42
C SER A 249 17.05 8.82 35.68
N ALA A 250 16.85 7.57 35.27
CA ALA A 250 17.87 6.77 34.60
C ALA A 250 17.43 6.31 33.19
N CYS A 251 18.40 6.27 32.29
CA CYS A 251 18.31 5.59 31.01
C CYS A 251 18.97 4.21 31.13
N THR A 252 18.33 3.16 30.66
CA THR A 252 18.94 1.83 30.55
C THR A 252 19.07 1.43 29.08
N CYS A 253 20.12 0.73 28.67
CA CYS A 253 20.36 0.37 27.26
C CYS A 253 20.72 -1.11 27.11
N GLY A 254 20.26 -1.73 26.03
CA GLY A 254 20.52 -3.15 25.80
C GLY A 254 20.07 -3.65 24.43
N ASN A 255 20.52 -4.87 24.11
CA ASN A 255 20.18 -5.56 22.85
C ASN A 255 19.19 -6.71 23.05
N LYS A 256 18.82 -7.00 24.30
CA LYS A 256 17.78 -7.92 24.75
C LYS A 256 17.13 -7.31 26.01
N TYR A 257 15.90 -7.70 26.34
CA TYR A 257 15.15 -7.26 27.52
C TYR A 257 14.12 -8.33 27.91
N GLY A 258 13.54 -8.21 29.10
CA GLY A 258 12.50 -9.10 29.62
C GLY A 258 13.01 -10.37 30.30
N SER A 259 14.30 -10.44 30.62
CA SER A 259 14.93 -11.63 31.24
C SER A 259 14.41 -11.92 32.64
N PHE A 260 13.83 -10.92 33.31
CA PHE A 260 13.23 -11.07 34.64
C PHE A 260 11.70 -11.01 34.61
N GLY A 261 11.09 -11.06 33.43
CA GLY A 261 9.65 -11.06 33.25
C GLY A 261 9.03 -9.66 33.13
N ARG A 262 7.88 -9.63 32.46
CA ARG A 262 7.04 -8.44 32.33
C ARG A 262 6.23 -8.26 33.61
N VAL A 263 6.02 -7.01 34.03
CA VAL A 263 5.18 -6.68 35.19
C VAL A 263 4.03 -5.76 34.80
N ASN A 264 3.10 -5.54 35.73
CA ASN A 264 1.98 -4.64 35.54
C ASN A 264 2.47 -3.22 35.17
N ALA A 265 1.88 -2.65 34.12
CA ALA A 265 2.21 -1.31 33.64
C ALA A 265 2.06 -0.21 34.72
N LYS A 266 1.24 -0.43 35.76
CA LYS A 266 1.12 0.46 36.92
C LYS A 266 2.45 0.67 37.65
N GLN A 267 3.32 -0.34 37.67
CA GLN A 267 4.64 -0.26 38.31
C GLN A 267 5.67 0.57 37.52
N CYS A 268 5.31 1.02 36.31
CA CYS A 268 6.13 1.88 35.45
C CYS A 268 5.55 3.30 35.30
N ARG A 269 4.92 3.82 36.36
CA ARG A 269 4.24 5.13 36.35
C ARG A 269 5.01 6.27 37.01
N THR A 270 6.25 6.04 37.45
CA THR A 270 7.09 7.13 37.99
C THR A 270 7.25 8.23 36.94
N ARG A 271 6.97 9.48 37.31
CA ARG A 271 7.09 10.62 36.39
C ARG A 271 8.54 10.84 35.99
N CYS A 272 8.77 11.19 34.73
CA CYS A 272 10.11 11.56 34.28
C CYS A 272 10.55 12.88 34.94
N ARG A 273 11.76 12.94 35.50
CA ARG A 273 12.31 14.19 36.05
C ARG A 273 12.48 15.27 34.99
N GLY A 274 12.75 14.89 33.73
CA GLY A 274 12.88 15.81 32.60
C GLY A 274 11.60 16.09 31.82
N ASP A 275 10.51 15.38 32.11
CA ASP A 275 9.18 15.62 31.53
C ASP A 275 8.09 15.11 32.47
N LYS A 276 7.64 15.97 33.38
CA LYS A 276 6.66 15.61 34.42
C LYS A 276 5.31 15.13 33.86
N ARG A 277 5.04 15.32 32.56
CA ARG A 277 3.80 14.88 31.89
C ARG A 277 3.87 13.43 31.40
N ARG A 278 5.04 12.79 31.46
CA ARG A 278 5.28 11.43 30.97
C ARG A 278 5.81 10.52 32.07
N THR A 279 5.68 9.22 31.86
CA THR A 279 6.17 8.18 32.78
C THR A 279 7.50 7.59 32.29
N CYS A 280 8.37 7.25 33.25
CA CYS A 280 9.76 6.83 33.07
C CYS A 280 10.11 5.68 34.03
N GLY A 281 9.38 4.56 33.90
CA GLY A 281 9.65 3.36 34.69
C GLY A 281 9.18 3.46 36.13
N GLY A 282 9.87 2.72 37.00
CA GLY A 282 9.64 2.67 38.45
C GLY A 282 10.92 2.21 39.16
N SER A 283 10.85 2.08 40.49
CA SER A 283 11.96 1.51 41.26
C SER A 283 12.25 0.09 40.76
N TRP A 284 13.44 -0.15 40.21
CA TRP A 284 13.81 -1.41 39.56
C TRP A 284 12.79 -1.90 38.50
N ARG A 285 12.14 -0.95 37.79
CA ARG A 285 11.22 -1.24 36.69
C ARG A 285 11.58 -0.42 35.46
N ASN A 286 11.85 -1.12 34.36
CA ASN A 286 12.19 -0.52 33.08
C ASN A 286 10.93 -0.36 32.23
N SER A 287 10.57 0.88 31.89
CA SER A 287 9.71 1.12 30.71
C SER A 287 10.57 0.97 29.46
N VAL A 288 10.45 -0.15 28.74
CA VAL A 288 11.36 -0.50 27.63
C VAL A 288 10.76 -0.12 26.28
N TYR A 289 11.59 0.47 25.43
CA TYR A 289 11.27 0.98 24.11
C TYR A 289 12.30 0.49 23.09
N SER A 290 11.92 0.44 21.82
CA SER A 290 12.85 0.22 20.71
C SER A 290 13.58 1.52 20.34
N THR A 291 14.87 1.47 20.02
CA THR A 291 15.64 2.68 19.61
C THR A 291 15.46 3.05 18.13
N GLY A 292 14.64 2.30 17.39
CA GLY A 292 14.59 2.39 15.93
C GLY A 292 15.87 1.91 15.24
N ILE A 293 16.88 1.44 15.99
CA ILE A 293 17.97 0.63 15.42
C ILE A 293 17.38 -0.74 15.10
N GLY A 294 16.72 -0.84 13.95
CA GLY A 294 16.92 -2.01 13.12
C GLY A 294 18.37 -1.94 12.69
N SER A 295 19.24 -2.80 13.22
CA SER A 295 20.55 -2.92 12.60
C SER A 295 20.31 -3.11 11.10
N LYS A 296 21.16 -2.54 10.22
CA LYS A 296 21.52 -3.32 9.04
C LYS A 296 21.92 -4.65 9.66
N PRO A 297 21.12 -5.73 9.54
CA PRO A 297 21.50 -6.94 10.20
C PRO A 297 22.88 -7.24 9.63
N VAL A 298 23.88 -7.47 10.47
CA VAL A 298 24.92 -8.37 10.00
C VAL A 298 24.11 -9.59 9.60
N ARG A 299 23.92 -9.81 8.30
CA ARG A 299 23.08 -10.89 7.81
C ARG A 299 23.87 -12.12 8.18
N LEU A 300 23.52 -12.72 9.30
CA LEU A 300 24.05 -14.00 9.78
C LEU A 300 22.93 -15.06 9.62
N PRO A 301 22.56 -15.46 8.38
CA PRO A 301 21.52 -16.44 8.15
C PRO A 301 21.70 -17.71 8.97
N GLY A 302 20.65 -18.06 9.72
CA GLY A 302 20.56 -19.24 10.56
C GLY A 302 21.39 -19.20 11.86
N LEU A 303 21.94 -18.03 12.23
CA LEU A 303 22.41 -17.81 13.59
C LEU A 303 21.23 -17.95 14.57
N LYS A 304 21.27 -18.95 15.47
CA LYS A 304 20.24 -19.16 16.50
C LYS A 304 20.91 -19.47 17.84
N HIS A 305 20.59 -18.73 18.90
CA HIS A 305 21.04 -19.06 20.25
C HIS A 305 20.32 -20.31 20.75
N LEU A 306 21.07 -21.28 21.26
CA LEU A 306 20.57 -22.59 21.67
C LEU A 306 20.55 -22.76 23.18
N GLY A 307 21.42 -22.08 23.91
CA GLY A 307 21.43 -22.09 25.38
C GLY A 307 22.85 -22.07 25.96
N CYS A 308 22.91 -22.08 27.29
CA CYS A 308 24.13 -22.23 28.06
C CYS A 308 24.40 -23.71 28.33
N TYR A 309 25.59 -24.22 27.97
CA TYR A 309 25.95 -25.64 28.11
C TYR A 309 27.22 -25.81 28.94
N LEU A 310 27.23 -26.86 29.76
CA LEU A 310 28.41 -27.23 30.55
C LEU A 310 29.52 -27.72 29.62
N ASP A 311 30.74 -27.26 29.87
CA ASP A 311 31.96 -27.75 29.22
C ASP A 311 32.88 -28.44 30.22
N LYS A 312 33.70 -29.38 29.74
CA LYS A 312 34.69 -30.12 30.53
C LYS A 312 35.98 -30.29 29.72
N SER A 313 37.03 -30.87 30.33
CA SER A 313 38.34 -31.10 29.71
C SER A 313 38.26 -31.72 28.30
N SER A 314 37.38 -32.72 28.11
CA SER A 314 37.17 -33.40 26.81
C SER A 314 36.24 -32.68 25.82
N ARG A 315 35.94 -31.40 26.07
CA ARG A 315 35.27 -30.39 25.22
C ARG A 315 33.92 -30.78 24.60
N ASP A 316 32.89 -29.99 24.91
CA ASP A 316 31.57 -30.12 24.26
C ASP A 316 31.62 -29.73 22.78
N LEU A 317 32.31 -28.63 22.46
CA LEU A 317 32.65 -28.21 21.10
C LEU A 317 34.16 -28.34 20.89
N ARG A 318 34.58 -29.24 20.01
CA ARG A 318 35.96 -29.76 19.99
C ARG A 318 37.02 -28.84 19.38
N LYS A 319 36.65 -27.82 18.59
CA LYS A 319 37.64 -27.01 17.86
C LYS A 319 37.66 -25.56 18.34
N LEU A 320 38.70 -25.16 19.06
CA LEU A 320 38.99 -23.74 19.30
C LEU A 320 39.42 -23.10 17.98
N VAL A 321 38.78 -21.99 17.61
CA VAL A 321 39.00 -21.35 16.31
C VAL A 321 39.49 -19.91 16.43
N LEU A 322 39.20 -19.22 17.54
CA LEU A 322 39.75 -17.90 17.85
C LEU A 322 39.60 -17.55 19.33
N SER A 323 40.50 -16.69 19.85
CA SER A 323 40.51 -16.18 21.21
C SER A 323 40.78 -14.66 21.27
N GLY A 324 40.70 -14.04 22.46
CA GLY A 324 40.97 -12.60 22.67
C GLY A 324 39.72 -11.72 22.56
N SER A 325 39.73 -10.74 21.66
CA SER A 325 38.60 -9.82 21.41
C SER A 325 37.48 -10.51 20.61
N VAL A 326 36.86 -11.53 21.20
CA VAL A 326 35.79 -12.33 20.60
C VAL A 326 34.47 -11.59 20.62
N THR A 327 33.71 -11.69 19.52
CA THR A 327 32.31 -11.30 19.42
C THR A 327 31.49 -12.45 18.85
N VAL A 328 30.20 -12.52 19.18
CA VAL A 328 29.30 -13.56 18.63
C VAL A 328 29.30 -13.55 17.09
N PRO A 329 29.24 -12.39 16.39
CA PRO A 329 29.40 -12.35 14.93
C PRO A 329 30.76 -12.85 14.41
N LYS A 330 31.87 -12.52 15.09
CA LYS A 330 33.22 -12.95 14.68
C LYS A 330 33.36 -14.47 14.80
N CYS A 331 32.89 -15.04 15.92
CA CYS A 331 32.89 -16.48 16.13
C CYS A 331 31.97 -17.22 15.14
N TYR A 332 30.76 -16.71 14.91
CA TYR A 332 29.85 -17.22 13.89
C TYR A 332 30.50 -17.29 12.51
N LYS A 333 31.14 -16.19 12.05
CA LYS A 333 31.76 -16.13 10.72
C LYS A 333 32.86 -17.17 10.60
N ALA A 334 33.70 -17.29 11.62
CA ALA A 334 34.82 -18.23 11.61
C ALA A 334 34.37 -19.70 11.60
N CYS A 335 33.37 -20.06 12.42
CA CYS A 335 32.83 -21.42 12.46
C CYS A 335 31.98 -21.76 11.23
N LYS A 336 31.24 -20.80 10.70
CA LYS A 336 30.46 -20.97 9.47
C LYS A 336 31.35 -21.12 8.24
N ALA A 337 32.42 -20.33 8.12
CA ALA A 337 33.42 -20.48 7.05
C ALA A 337 34.05 -21.87 7.05
N ARG A 338 34.28 -22.44 8.24
CA ARG A 338 34.77 -23.80 8.46
C ARG A 338 33.67 -24.89 8.42
N LYS A 339 32.45 -24.53 8.00
CA LYS A 339 31.30 -25.44 7.79
C LYS A 339 30.82 -26.20 9.04
N TYR A 340 31.08 -25.70 10.25
CA TYR A 340 30.55 -26.28 11.49
C TYR A 340 29.09 -25.90 11.71
N ARG A 341 28.27 -26.84 12.21
CA ARG A 341 26.83 -26.65 12.52
C ARG A 341 26.59 -25.72 13.71
N PHE A 342 27.49 -25.78 14.67
CA PHE A 342 27.36 -25.10 15.96
C PHE A 342 28.67 -24.40 16.32
N PHE A 343 28.53 -23.38 17.14
CA PHE A 343 29.64 -22.74 17.81
C PHE A 343 29.26 -22.32 19.22
N GLY A 344 30.24 -22.14 20.07
CA GLY A 344 30.11 -21.74 21.45
C GLY A 344 31.10 -20.61 21.72
N VAL A 345 30.64 -19.61 22.46
CA VAL A 345 31.52 -18.59 23.04
C VAL A 345 31.64 -18.85 24.54
N GLN A 346 32.87 -18.85 25.04
CA GLN A 346 33.22 -19.23 26.41
C GLN A 346 34.07 -18.14 27.09
N ASN A 347 33.80 -17.94 28.38
CA ASN A 347 34.57 -17.08 29.28
C ASN A 347 34.83 -15.64 28.77
N GLY A 348 33.97 -15.09 27.90
CA GLY A 348 34.13 -13.74 27.36
C GLY A 348 35.12 -13.61 26.19
N TYR A 349 36.08 -14.53 26.04
CA TYR A 349 37.20 -14.39 25.09
C TYR A 349 37.50 -15.61 24.23
N GLN A 350 36.77 -16.72 24.30
CA GLN A 350 37.05 -17.92 23.50
C GLN A 350 35.91 -18.25 22.53
N CYS A 351 36.26 -18.84 21.38
CA CYS A 351 35.35 -19.30 20.34
C CYS A 351 35.62 -20.75 19.93
N TRP A 352 34.67 -21.63 20.19
CA TRP A 352 34.71 -23.05 19.91
C TRP A 352 33.70 -23.44 18.81
N CYS A 353 34.05 -24.34 17.90
CA CYS A 353 33.19 -24.83 16.82
C CYS A 353 33.00 -26.35 16.91
N GLY A 354 31.87 -26.84 16.39
CA GLY A 354 31.56 -28.28 16.38
C GLY A 354 30.34 -28.63 15.55
N ASN A 355 30.16 -29.93 15.30
CA ASN A 355 29.00 -30.48 14.59
C ASN A 355 27.99 -31.16 15.54
N HIS A 356 28.36 -31.28 16.81
CA HIS A 356 27.58 -31.80 17.92
C HIS A 356 27.83 -30.89 19.13
N TYR A 357 26.88 -30.81 20.05
CA TYR A 357 26.94 -30.04 21.30
C TYR A 357 25.97 -30.66 22.32
N GLY A 358 26.09 -30.31 23.60
CA GLY A 358 25.22 -30.79 24.67
C GLY A 358 25.67 -32.07 25.37
N ARG A 359 26.94 -32.46 25.27
CA ARG A 359 27.51 -33.68 25.87
C ARG A 359 27.37 -33.75 27.39
N TYR A 360 27.38 -32.60 28.08
CA TYR A 360 27.46 -32.55 29.55
C TYR A 360 26.27 -31.89 30.25
N ARG A 361 25.13 -31.76 29.56
CA ARG A 361 23.88 -31.08 29.98
C ARG A 361 23.82 -29.56 29.83
N ILE A 362 22.59 -29.07 29.71
CA ILE A 362 22.23 -27.64 29.67
C ILE A 362 22.35 -27.03 31.08
N ARG A 363 22.67 -25.73 31.16
CA ARG A 363 22.82 -24.96 32.40
C ARG A 363 21.96 -23.70 32.36
N SER A 364 21.81 -23.06 33.53
CA SER A 364 21.10 -21.78 33.61
C SER A 364 21.79 -20.73 32.74
N ASN A 365 21.00 -19.98 31.97
CA ASN A 365 21.53 -18.86 31.18
C ASN A 365 22.18 -17.76 32.05
N LEU A 366 21.99 -17.79 33.37
CA LEU A 366 22.70 -16.92 34.31
C LEU A 366 24.20 -17.23 34.39
N GLU A 367 24.60 -18.50 34.23
CA GLU A 367 25.99 -18.95 34.29
C GLU A 367 26.80 -18.54 33.04
N CYS A 368 26.13 -18.08 31.99
CA CYS A 368 26.74 -17.65 30.73
C CYS A 368 26.66 -16.14 30.46
N ARG A 369 26.78 -15.32 31.52
CA ARG A 369 26.64 -13.84 31.46
C ARG A 369 27.96 -13.07 31.52
N VAL A 370 29.10 -13.71 31.26
CA VAL A 370 30.36 -12.97 31.06
C VAL A 370 30.25 -12.15 29.77
N GLN A 371 30.51 -10.85 29.84
CA GLN A 371 30.46 -9.98 28.66
C GLN A 371 31.54 -10.36 27.65
N CYS A 372 31.24 -10.23 26.36
CA CYS A 372 32.26 -10.48 25.34
C CYS A 372 33.34 -9.40 25.40
N ARG A 373 34.62 -9.80 25.42
CA ARG A 373 35.75 -8.85 25.43
C ARG A 373 35.75 -7.92 24.21
N GLY A 374 35.34 -8.45 23.04
CA GLY A 374 35.22 -7.67 21.80
C GLY A 374 33.88 -6.96 21.60
N ASP A 375 32.87 -7.19 22.46
CA ASP A 375 31.54 -6.58 22.36
C ASP A 375 30.84 -6.59 23.72
N LYS A 376 31.05 -5.53 24.51
CA LYS A 376 30.43 -5.37 25.84
C LYS A 376 28.90 -5.28 25.80
N SER A 377 28.28 -5.20 24.63
CA SER A 377 26.82 -5.15 24.48
C SER A 377 26.14 -6.53 24.51
N THR A 378 26.91 -7.61 24.61
CA THR A 378 26.40 -8.99 24.62
C THR A 378 27.23 -9.95 25.50
N TYR A 379 26.75 -11.18 25.68
CA TYR A 379 27.32 -12.17 26.60
C TYR A 379 27.98 -13.36 25.86
N CYS A 380 29.18 -13.75 26.28
CA CYS A 380 30.03 -14.76 25.67
C CYS A 380 30.38 -15.91 26.65
N GLY A 381 29.36 -16.54 27.24
CA GLY A 381 29.53 -17.72 28.07
C GLY A 381 29.97 -17.39 29.50
N GLY A 382 30.64 -18.35 30.14
CA GLY A 382 31.22 -18.23 31.48
C GLY A 382 32.38 -19.21 31.65
N ALA A 383 32.99 -19.27 32.84
CA ALA A 383 34.05 -20.24 33.13
C ALA A 383 33.51 -21.66 32.94
N TRP A 384 34.08 -22.42 31.99
CA TRP A 384 33.59 -23.75 31.59
C TRP A 384 32.09 -23.79 31.20
N ARG A 385 31.58 -22.68 30.65
CA ARG A 385 30.19 -22.56 30.18
C ARG A 385 30.14 -21.96 28.78
N ASN A 386 29.59 -22.73 27.84
CA ASN A 386 29.43 -22.32 26.45
C ASN A 386 28.06 -21.69 26.24
N ASN A 387 28.00 -20.42 25.82
CA ASN A 387 26.80 -19.92 25.13
C ASN A 387 26.82 -20.47 23.71
N VAL A 388 26.00 -21.48 23.42
CA VAL A 388 25.99 -22.21 22.15
C VAL A 388 24.99 -21.62 21.17
N TYR A 389 25.39 -21.57 19.91
CA TYR A 389 24.62 -21.05 18.79
C TYR A 389 24.69 -21.99 17.58
N ALA A 390 23.59 -22.11 16.85
CA ALA A 390 23.60 -22.66 15.49
C ALA A 390 24.24 -21.65 14.52
N THR A 391 25.02 -22.12 13.55
CA THR A 391 25.58 -21.29 12.47
C THR A 391 24.63 -21.13 11.27
N GLY A 392 23.52 -21.87 11.28
CA GLY A 392 22.64 -21.96 10.11
C GLY A 392 23.17 -22.87 9.01
N VAL A 393 24.32 -23.53 9.24
CA VAL A 393 24.84 -24.56 8.36
C VAL A 393 23.94 -25.78 8.48
N VAL A 394 22.95 -25.89 7.59
CA VAL A 394 22.14 -27.10 7.43
C VAL A 394 23.01 -28.14 6.74
N VAL A 395 23.56 -29.07 7.50
CA VAL A 395 24.19 -30.28 6.94
C VAL A 395 23.07 -31.21 6.49
N ALA A 396 22.61 -30.95 5.26
CA ALA A 396 21.86 -31.76 4.28
C ALA A 396 20.82 -32.85 4.64
N SER A 397 20.68 -33.34 5.87
CA SER A 397 19.68 -34.37 6.19
C SER A 397 18.28 -33.82 6.48
N LYS A 398 18.13 -32.50 6.69
CA LYS A 398 16.83 -31.83 6.92
C LYS A 398 16.66 -30.52 6.14
N ALA A 399 17.19 -30.42 4.91
CA ALA A 399 16.85 -29.29 4.04
C ALA A 399 15.41 -29.44 3.52
N ALA A 400 14.62 -28.36 3.57
CA ALA A 400 13.24 -28.35 3.06
C ALA A 400 13.20 -28.87 1.61
N GLY A 401 12.40 -29.92 1.37
CA GLY A 401 12.26 -30.54 0.06
C GLY A 401 13.27 -31.66 -0.25
N VAL A 402 14.13 -32.07 0.68
CA VAL A 402 14.92 -33.32 0.58
C VAL A 402 14.12 -34.46 1.20
N LYS A 403 13.68 -35.41 0.36
CA LYS A 403 12.87 -36.57 0.70
C LYS A 403 13.53 -37.80 0.08
N TYR A 404 13.51 -38.92 0.78
CA TYR A 404 13.86 -40.20 0.16
C TYR A 404 12.79 -40.56 -0.87
N VAL A 405 13.22 -40.82 -2.10
CA VAL A 405 12.35 -41.17 -3.23
C VAL A 405 12.23 -42.68 -3.37
N GLY A 406 13.32 -43.40 -3.12
CA GLY A 406 13.35 -44.85 -3.16
C GLY A 406 14.67 -45.40 -3.67
N CYS A 407 14.70 -46.73 -3.80
CA CYS A 407 15.79 -47.49 -4.39
C CYS A 407 15.49 -47.76 -5.86
N PHE A 408 16.43 -47.45 -6.77
CA PHE A 408 16.23 -47.59 -8.21
C PHE A 408 17.34 -48.39 -8.89
N LYS A 409 16.94 -49.19 -9.88
CA LYS A 409 17.86 -49.96 -10.73
C LYS A 409 18.63 -49.00 -11.63
N ASP A 410 19.93 -49.22 -11.77
CA ASP A 410 20.82 -48.46 -12.64
C ASP A 410 21.53 -49.39 -13.64
N ASN A 411 21.95 -48.86 -14.79
CA ASN A 411 22.69 -49.61 -15.83
C ASN A 411 23.58 -48.68 -16.67
N ARG A 412 24.22 -49.21 -17.73
CA ARG A 412 25.12 -48.45 -18.62
C ARG A 412 24.52 -47.14 -19.18
N TYR A 413 23.19 -47.09 -19.34
CA TYR A 413 22.46 -45.94 -19.86
C TYR A 413 21.92 -44.99 -18.77
N ARG A 414 22.27 -45.26 -17.50
CA ARG A 414 22.08 -44.45 -16.29
C ARG A 414 20.65 -44.03 -15.96
N ASP A 415 20.18 -44.37 -14.76
CA ASP A 415 18.90 -43.87 -14.24
C ASP A 415 19.01 -42.39 -13.84
N LEU A 416 20.10 -42.05 -13.14
CA LEU A 416 20.53 -40.68 -12.89
C LEU A 416 21.77 -40.39 -13.77
N PRO A 417 21.67 -39.51 -14.78
CA PRO A 417 22.61 -39.42 -15.89
C PRO A 417 24.01 -38.92 -15.54
N VAL A 418 24.20 -38.30 -14.38
CA VAL A 418 25.53 -37.87 -13.92
C VAL A 418 25.97 -38.78 -12.79
N VAL A 419 27.19 -39.30 -12.89
CA VAL A 419 27.87 -40.05 -11.82
C VAL A 419 29.14 -39.29 -11.46
N TYR A 420 29.37 -39.08 -10.16
CA TYR A 420 30.57 -38.47 -9.63
C TYR A 420 31.16 -39.34 -8.51
N THR A 421 32.37 -39.81 -8.71
CA THR A 421 33.10 -40.65 -7.74
C THR A 421 33.65 -39.77 -6.62
N ALA A 422 32.99 -39.76 -5.47
CA ALA A 422 33.30 -38.91 -4.33
C ALA A 422 34.22 -39.57 -3.27
N ASN A 423 34.45 -40.88 -3.33
CA ASN A 423 35.35 -41.62 -2.41
C ASN A 423 35.08 -41.27 -0.94
N TYR A 424 36.10 -40.94 -0.13
CA TYR A 424 35.97 -40.58 1.29
C TYR A 424 35.13 -39.32 1.56
N LYS A 425 34.76 -38.55 0.52
CA LYS A 425 33.84 -37.42 0.65
C LYS A 425 32.37 -37.84 0.56
N THR A 426 32.10 -39.09 0.19
CA THR A 426 30.74 -39.62 -0.05
C THR A 426 29.95 -39.65 1.24
N THR A 427 29.05 -38.69 1.37
CA THR A 427 28.02 -38.62 2.41
C THR A 427 26.72 -38.19 1.75
N LYS A 428 25.56 -38.52 2.35
CA LYS A 428 24.26 -37.98 1.91
C LYS A 428 24.32 -36.46 1.75
N ALA A 429 25.08 -35.79 2.61
CA ALA A 429 25.26 -34.35 2.58
C ALA A 429 26.11 -33.82 1.44
N TYR A 430 27.19 -34.52 1.13
CA TYR A 430 28.06 -34.16 0.03
C TYR A 430 27.36 -34.34 -1.31
N CYS A 431 26.73 -35.49 -1.55
CA CYS A 431 26.03 -35.76 -2.81
C CYS A 431 24.83 -34.83 -3.03
N PHE A 432 24.08 -34.51 -1.97
CA PHE A 432 23.05 -33.47 -2.02
C PHE A 432 23.61 -32.14 -2.52
N ARG A 433 24.69 -31.63 -1.90
CA ARG A 433 25.27 -30.33 -2.27
C ARG A 433 25.81 -30.36 -3.70
N TYR A 434 26.49 -31.44 -4.07
CA TYR A 434 27.08 -31.61 -5.40
C TYR A 434 26.00 -31.55 -6.49
N CYS A 435 24.99 -32.42 -6.40
CA CYS A 435 23.92 -32.49 -7.41
C CYS A 435 23.04 -31.24 -7.40
N ARG A 436 22.74 -30.67 -6.23
CA ARG A 436 21.96 -29.43 -6.12
C ARG A 436 22.70 -28.23 -6.70
N ALA A 437 24.01 -28.11 -6.49
CA ALA A 437 24.84 -27.04 -7.06
C ALA A 437 24.88 -27.11 -8.60
N LYS A 438 24.86 -28.33 -9.15
CA LYS A 438 24.75 -28.59 -10.59
C LYS A 438 23.31 -28.49 -11.13
N GLY A 439 22.33 -28.15 -10.29
CA GLY A 439 20.94 -27.88 -10.70
C GLY A 439 20.04 -29.12 -10.85
N TYR A 440 20.46 -30.29 -10.38
CA TYR A 440 19.69 -31.53 -10.51
C TYR A 440 18.61 -31.69 -9.43
N ARG A 441 17.40 -32.11 -9.82
CA ARG A 441 16.24 -32.32 -8.92
C ARG A 441 16.40 -33.53 -7.99
N TYR A 442 17.19 -34.50 -8.40
CA TYR A 442 17.43 -35.73 -7.67
C TYR A 442 18.93 -35.93 -7.51
N PHE A 443 19.30 -36.48 -6.36
CA PHE A 443 20.62 -37.00 -6.10
C PHE A 443 20.50 -38.42 -5.57
N GLY A 444 21.40 -39.30 -5.98
CA GLY A 444 21.52 -40.66 -5.50
C GLY A 444 22.87 -40.90 -4.86
N LEU A 445 22.92 -41.93 -4.03
CA LEU A 445 24.15 -42.50 -3.47
C LEU A 445 24.26 -43.90 -4.05
N GLN A 446 25.43 -44.24 -4.59
CA GLN A 446 25.69 -45.52 -5.22
C GLN A 446 27.01 -46.10 -4.71
N ASN A 447 26.98 -47.41 -4.40
CA ASN A 447 28.15 -48.23 -4.06
C ASN A 447 29.08 -47.65 -2.97
N GLY A 448 28.58 -46.83 -2.04
CA GLY A 448 29.35 -46.27 -0.94
C GLY A 448 30.33 -45.14 -1.29
N ASN A 449 30.65 -44.96 -2.58
CA ASN A 449 31.69 -44.03 -3.06
C ASN A 449 31.22 -43.03 -4.14
N ALA A 450 29.99 -43.15 -4.66
CA ALA A 450 29.54 -42.32 -5.78
C ALA A 450 28.27 -41.51 -5.47
N CYS A 451 28.24 -40.31 -6.02
CA CYS A 451 27.07 -39.44 -6.08
C CYS A 451 26.48 -39.50 -7.49
N THR A 452 25.19 -39.83 -7.60
CA THR A 452 24.48 -39.82 -8.88
C THR A 452 23.51 -38.64 -8.95
N CYS A 453 23.33 -37.98 -10.09
CA CYS A 453 22.48 -36.78 -10.21
C CYS A 453 21.57 -36.83 -11.44
N GLY A 454 20.34 -36.34 -11.32
CA GLY A 454 19.39 -36.32 -12.43
C GLY A 454 18.16 -35.46 -12.19
N ASN A 455 17.40 -35.20 -13.25
CA ASN A 455 16.14 -34.46 -13.21
C ASN A 455 14.89 -35.34 -13.34
N THR A 456 15.11 -36.61 -13.62
CA THR A 456 14.11 -37.70 -13.63
C THR A 456 14.73 -38.92 -13.00
N VAL A 457 13.90 -39.85 -12.53
CA VAL A 457 14.31 -41.08 -11.84
C VAL A 457 13.34 -42.20 -12.21
N GLY A 458 13.79 -43.45 -12.18
CA GLY A 458 12.96 -44.63 -12.37
C GLY A 458 12.80 -45.08 -13.81
N ARG A 459 13.75 -44.79 -14.70
CA ARG A 459 13.78 -45.27 -16.09
C ARG A 459 13.77 -46.80 -16.17
N TYR A 460 14.43 -47.48 -15.23
CA TYR A 460 14.55 -48.94 -15.19
C TYR A 460 13.78 -49.58 -14.03
N GLY A 461 12.86 -48.82 -13.41
CA GLY A 461 12.04 -49.28 -12.30
C GLY A 461 12.72 -49.26 -10.93
N LYS A 462 11.93 -49.56 -9.89
CA LYS A 462 12.37 -49.63 -8.50
C LYS A 462 13.10 -50.95 -8.23
N ALA A 463 14.02 -50.93 -7.27
CA ALA A 463 14.68 -52.11 -6.71
C ALA A 463 14.23 -52.33 -5.25
N LYS A 464 14.57 -53.49 -4.67
CA LYS A 464 14.27 -53.80 -3.27
C LYS A 464 15.09 -52.87 -2.37
N SER A 465 14.49 -52.34 -1.31
CA SER A 465 15.15 -51.38 -0.41
C SER A 465 16.47 -51.91 0.18
N LYS A 466 16.54 -53.23 0.46
CA LYS A 466 17.76 -53.89 0.94
C LYS A 466 18.94 -53.80 -0.03
N ASP A 467 18.67 -53.76 -1.34
CA ASP A 467 19.73 -53.68 -2.36
C ASP A 467 20.46 -52.32 -2.33
N CYS A 468 19.78 -51.28 -1.85
CA CYS A 468 20.31 -49.93 -1.66
C CYS A 468 20.95 -49.69 -0.28
N ALA A 469 20.90 -50.69 0.61
CA ALA A 469 21.50 -50.63 1.94
C ALA A 469 22.81 -51.43 2.05
N ARG A 470 23.29 -52.00 0.93
CA ARG A 470 24.48 -52.88 0.89
C ARG A 470 25.79 -52.17 1.19
N SER A 471 25.94 -50.89 0.83
CA SER A 471 27.21 -50.16 1.01
C SER A 471 27.09 -49.08 2.08
N THR A 472 28.09 -48.97 2.96
CA THR A 472 28.25 -47.84 3.88
C THR A 472 28.88 -46.64 3.15
N CYS A 473 28.57 -45.43 3.62
CA CYS A 473 29.17 -44.22 3.06
C CYS A 473 30.65 -44.13 3.48
N LYS A 474 31.59 -44.07 2.53
CA LYS A 474 33.03 -43.92 2.86
C LYS A 474 33.33 -42.66 3.70
N GLY A 475 32.55 -41.58 3.54
CA GLY A 475 32.71 -40.35 4.32
C GLY A 475 31.85 -40.23 5.57
N ASP A 476 31.01 -41.23 5.86
CA ASP A 476 30.17 -41.29 7.06
C ASP A 476 29.84 -42.76 7.37
N LYS A 477 30.71 -43.41 8.15
CA LYS A 477 30.59 -44.83 8.48
C LYS A 477 29.27 -45.21 9.18
N ARG A 478 28.51 -44.23 9.68
CA ARG A 478 27.21 -44.43 10.36
C ARG A 478 26.01 -44.43 9.39
N SER A 479 26.22 -44.17 8.09
CA SER A 479 25.16 -44.05 7.08
C SER A 479 25.32 -45.05 5.93
N LYS A 480 24.19 -45.47 5.32
CA LYS A 480 24.16 -46.28 4.09
C LYS A 480 24.14 -45.40 2.82
N CYS A 481 24.80 -45.85 1.76
CA CYS A 481 25.10 -45.10 0.53
C CYS A 481 24.84 -45.90 -0.77
N GLY A 482 23.68 -46.56 -0.87
CA GLY A 482 23.31 -47.31 -2.06
C GLY A 482 23.94 -48.70 -2.09
N GLY A 483 23.91 -49.32 -3.26
CA GLY A 483 24.58 -50.59 -3.53
C GLY A 483 25.13 -50.64 -4.96
N PRO A 484 25.77 -51.76 -5.36
CA PRO A 484 26.25 -51.95 -6.72
C PRO A 484 25.11 -51.78 -7.73
N TRP A 485 25.23 -50.81 -8.65
CA TRP A 485 24.18 -50.46 -9.63
C TRP A 485 22.78 -50.21 -9.02
N ARG A 486 22.75 -49.71 -7.78
CA ARG A 486 21.52 -49.41 -7.03
C ARG A 486 21.63 -48.02 -6.42
N ASN A 487 20.77 -47.11 -6.87
CA ASN A 487 20.75 -45.74 -6.41
C ASN A 487 19.78 -45.57 -5.25
N SER A 488 20.29 -45.19 -4.07
CA SER A 488 19.47 -44.61 -3.00
C SER A 488 19.14 -43.17 -3.35
N VAL A 489 17.97 -42.91 -3.95
CA VAL A 489 17.63 -41.60 -4.53
C VAL A 489 16.85 -40.72 -3.56
N PHE A 490 17.23 -39.45 -3.53
CA PHE A 490 16.62 -38.39 -2.74
C PHE A 490 16.33 -37.18 -3.63
N THR A 491 15.34 -36.37 -3.26
CA THR A 491 15.12 -35.07 -3.89
C THR A 491 16.15 -34.06 -3.38
N THR A 492 16.57 -33.10 -4.22
CA THR A 492 17.44 -31.98 -3.81
C THR A 492 16.66 -30.76 -3.30
N GLY A 493 15.33 -30.85 -3.24
CA GLY A 493 14.46 -29.71 -2.93
C GLY A 493 14.39 -28.66 -4.05
N LEU A 494 15.10 -28.85 -5.16
CA LEU A 494 14.88 -28.06 -6.36
C LEU A 494 13.50 -28.42 -6.92
N LYS A 495 12.57 -27.46 -6.81
CA LYS A 495 11.35 -27.48 -7.62
C LYS A 495 11.80 -27.43 -9.08
N PRO A 496 11.07 -28.09 -10.00
CA PRO A 496 11.34 -27.90 -11.42
C PRO A 496 11.44 -26.39 -11.65
N LYS A 497 12.56 -25.94 -12.24
CA LYS A 497 12.56 -24.62 -12.86
C LYS A 497 11.50 -24.74 -13.95
N SER A 498 10.27 -24.37 -13.62
CA SER A 498 9.37 -23.92 -14.65
C SER A 498 10.09 -22.72 -15.22
N PHE A 499 10.82 -22.91 -16.31
CA PHE A 499 10.88 -21.86 -17.29
C PHE A 499 9.42 -21.61 -17.65
N LYS A 500 8.75 -20.76 -16.88
CA LYS A 500 7.57 -20.05 -17.35
C LYS A 500 8.12 -19.04 -18.34
N THR A 501 8.68 -19.54 -19.43
CA THR A 501 8.92 -18.72 -20.60
C THR A 501 7.52 -18.39 -21.07
N PRO A 502 7.06 -17.13 -20.95
CA PRO A 502 5.66 -16.80 -21.16
C PRO A 502 5.19 -17.33 -22.50
N GLY A 503 4.15 -18.16 -22.47
CA GLY A 503 3.55 -18.78 -23.64
C GLY A 503 4.15 -20.12 -24.10
N MET A 504 5.32 -20.55 -23.60
CA MET A 504 5.86 -21.87 -23.94
C MET A 504 5.10 -22.98 -23.19
N SER A 505 4.57 -23.98 -23.89
CA SER A 505 3.87 -25.11 -23.26
C SER A 505 4.26 -26.45 -23.89
N HIS A 506 4.51 -27.48 -23.06
CA HIS A 506 4.80 -28.83 -23.53
C HIS A 506 3.52 -29.52 -24.00
N ILE A 507 3.57 -30.15 -25.17
CA ILE A 507 2.43 -30.78 -25.81
C ILE A 507 2.55 -32.31 -25.72
N GLY A 508 3.71 -32.86 -26.09
CA GLY A 508 3.97 -34.29 -25.99
C GLY A 508 4.89 -34.84 -27.09
N CYS A 509 5.03 -36.15 -27.12
CA CYS A 509 5.85 -36.89 -28.07
C CYS A 509 5.06 -37.26 -29.32
N PHE A 510 5.55 -36.91 -30.51
CA PHE A 510 4.90 -37.16 -31.80
C PHE A 510 5.84 -37.86 -32.78
N VAL A 511 5.26 -38.69 -33.64
CA VAL A 511 5.99 -39.36 -34.72
C VAL A 511 6.42 -38.32 -35.76
N ASP A 512 7.65 -38.42 -36.23
CA ASP A 512 8.14 -37.69 -37.39
C ASP A 512 8.32 -38.65 -38.58
N GLY A 513 8.28 -38.13 -39.80
CA GLY A 513 8.38 -38.94 -41.02
C GLY A 513 8.99 -38.15 -42.19
N ARG A 514 9.07 -38.76 -43.38
CA ARG A 514 9.74 -38.17 -44.55
C ARG A 514 9.25 -36.75 -44.89
N ARG A 515 7.94 -36.50 -44.90
CA ARG A 515 7.37 -35.14 -45.14
C ARG A 515 7.42 -34.17 -43.95
N ARG A 516 8.12 -34.55 -42.88
CA ARG A 516 8.27 -33.87 -41.58
C ARG A 516 6.97 -33.52 -40.85
N ASP A 517 6.88 -33.80 -39.56
CA ASP A 517 5.76 -33.36 -38.73
C ASP A 517 5.81 -31.85 -38.45
N LEU A 518 7.03 -31.33 -38.28
CA LEU A 518 7.33 -29.89 -38.22
C LEU A 518 8.29 -29.57 -39.37
N PRO A 519 7.86 -28.79 -40.38
CA PRO A 519 8.53 -28.75 -41.69
C PRO A 519 9.82 -27.92 -41.73
N THR A 520 10.02 -26.97 -40.81
CA THR A 520 11.12 -26.00 -40.92
C THR A 520 12.24 -26.32 -39.95
N VAL A 521 13.49 -26.34 -40.41
CA VAL A 521 14.65 -26.49 -39.51
C VAL A 521 14.83 -25.22 -38.66
N GLY A 522 14.77 -25.39 -37.35
CA GLY A 522 15.07 -24.34 -36.37
C GLY A 522 16.57 -24.22 -36.08
N GLY A 523 17.29 -25.34 -36.03
CA GLY A 523 18.74 -25.41 -35.80
C GLY A 523 19.25 -26.83 -35.53
N LYS A 524 20.58 -27.01 -35.52
CA LYS A 524 21.26 -28.29 -35.26
C LYS A 524 22.41 -28.11 -34.24
N GLY A 525 22.97 -29.21 -33.73
CA GLY A 525 24.15 -29.22 -32.85
C GLY A 525 23.79 -29.22 -31.37
N SER A 526 24.36 -28.29 -30.58
CA SER A 526 24.11 -28.14 -29.15
C SER A 526 22.73 -27.50 -28.86
N ILE A 527 21.66 -28.17 -29.30
CA ILE A 527 20.27 -27.75 -29.10
C ILE A 527 19.86 -27.99 -27.65
N THR A 528 19.12 -27.03 -27.09
CA THR A 528 18.35 -27.13 -25.85
C THR A 528 16.89 -26.82 -26.15
N VAL A 529 15.94 -27.23 -25.29
CA VAL A 529 14.52 -26.87 -25.44
C VAL A 529 14.35 -25.35 -25.52
N GLY A 530 15.05 -24.60 -24.66
CA GLY A 530 15.01 -23.13 -24.65
C GLY A 530 15.63 -22.48 -25.88
N ARG A 531 16.75 -23.03 -26.40
CA ARG A 531 17.38 -22.56 -27.65
C ARG A 531 16.45 -22.81 -28.84
N CYS A 532 15.83 -23.99 -28.90
CA CYS A 532 14.90 -24.33 -29.96
C CYS A 532 13.65 -23.42 -29.94
N TYR A 533 13.10 -23.18 -28.74
CA TYR A 533 12.04 -22.19 -28.54
C TYR A 533 12.42 -20.82 -29.09
N GLY A 534 13.60 -20.29 -28.73
CA GLY A 534 14.04 -18.96 -29.14
C GLY A 534 14.16 -18.85 -30.67
N LEU A 535 14.75 -19.87 -31.30
CA LEU A 535 14.90 -19.96 -32.75
C LEU A 535 13.54 -19.98 -33.46
N CYS A 536 12.63 -20.87 -33.06
CA CYS A 536 11.34 -21.00 -33.70
C CYS A 536 10.40 -19.82 -33.42
N LYS A 537 10.47 -19.23 -32.22
CA LYS A 537 9.72 -18.02 -31.89
C LYS A 537 10.22 -16.80 -32.67
N LYS A 538 11.54 -16.62 -32.81
CA LYS A 538 12.13 -15.56 -33.64
C LYS A 538 11.70 -15.69 -35.10
N LYS A 539 11.58 -16.93 -35.60
CA LYS A 539 11.06 -17.24 -36.93
C LYS A 539 9.51 -17.19 -37.04
N GLY A 540 8.79 -16.83 -35.97
CA GLY A 540 7.33 -16.67 -36.00
C GLY A 540 6.51 -17.96 -35.97
N PHE A 541 7.11 -19.13 -35.68
CA PHE A 541 6.40 -20.41 -35.68
C PHE A 541 5.68 -20.69 -34.36
N ARG A 542 4.43 -21.20 -34.45
CA ARG A 542 3.56 -21.51 -33.30
C ARG A 542 4.02 -22.70 -32.48
N PHE A 543 4.69 -23.65 -33.11
CA PHE A 543 5.16 -24.87 -32.49
C PHE A 543 6.62 -25.11 -32.82
N PHE A 544 7.29 -25.81 -31.92
CA PHE A 544 8.62 -26.33 -32.14
C PHE A 544 8.73 -27.73 -31.56
N GLY A 545 9.66 -28.49 -32.11
CA GLY A 545 9.95 -29.85 -31.72
C GLY A 545 11.44 -30.03 -31.63
N VAL A 546 11.88 -30.74 -30.60
CA VAL A 546 13.26 -31.17 -30.44
C VAL A 546 13.36 -32.65 -30.77
N GLN A 547 14.36 -33.03 -31.55
CA GLN A 547 14.53 -34.38 -32.09
C GLN A 547 15.97 -34.86 -31.93
N ILE A 548 16.12 -36.17 -31.68
CA ILE A 548 17.39 -36.90 -31.63
C ILE A 548 18.48 -36.21 -30.80
N GLY A 549 18.10 -35.47 -29.76
CA GLY A 549 19.02 -34.75 -28.87
C GLY A 549 19.68 -33.50 -29.46
N LYS A 550 19.83 -33.40 -30.78
CA LYS A 550 20.66 -32.37 -31.45
C LYS A 550 19.93 -31.54 -32.50
N GLN A 551 18.65 -31.80 -32.77
CA GLN A 551 17.90 -31.11 -33.82
C GLN A 551 16.72 -30.32 -33.26
N CYS A 552 16.44 -29.19 -33.89
CA CYS A 552 15.32 -28.31 -33.62
C CYS A 552 14.49 -28.12 -34.89
N TRP A 553 13.18 -28.32 -34.78
CA TRP A 553 12.20 -28.23 -35.87
C TRP A 553 11.10 -27.25 -35.48
N CYS A 554 10.62 -26.47 -36.43
CA CYS A 554 9.62 -25.42 -36.26
C CYS A 554 8.44 -25.66 -37.22
N GLY A 555 7.25 -25.24 -36.82
CA GLY A 555 6.07 -25.36 -37.66
C GLY A 555 4.85 -24.65 -37.08
N ASN A 556 3.83 -24.49 -37.93
CA ASN A 556 2.53 -23.94 -37.52
C ASN A 556 1.45 -25.00 -37.32
N HIS A 557 1.80 -26.26 -37.60
CA HIS A 557 0.98 -27.46 -37.42
C HIS A 557 1.90 -28.60 -36.95
N TYR A 558 1.34 -29.60 -36.27
CA TYR A 558 2.03 -30.81 -35.80
C TYR A 558 1.02 -31.95 -35.64
N GLY A 559 1.50 -33.18 -35.46
CA GLY A 559 0.69 -34.37 -35.20
C GLY A 559 0.20 -35.11 -36.44
N ARG A 560 0.79 -34.88 -37.62
CA ARG A 560 0.46 -35.56 -38.88
C ARG A 560 0.52 -37.08 -38.77
N TYR A 561 1.50 -37.59 -38.01
CA TYR A 561 1.76 -39.03 -37.88
C TYR A 561 1.34 -39.59 -36.51
N GLY A 562 0.59 -38.82 -35.72
CA GLY A 562 0.06 -39.25 -34.43
C GLY A 562 1.03 -39.12 -33.25
N ARG A 563 0.46 -39.33 -32.05
CA ARG A 563 1.12 -39.18 -30.75
C ARG A 563 1.69 -40.52 -30.27
N ARG A 564 2.79 -40.50 -29.52
CA ARG A 564 3.45 -41.70 -28.93
C ARG A 564 3.66 -41.59 -27.43
N ASP A 565 4.13 -42.69 -26.81
CA ASP A 565 4.46 -42.70 -25.39
C ASP A 565 5.65 -41.75 -25.13
N LYS A 566 5.54 -40.98 -24.05
CA LYS A 566 6.57 -40.04 -23.59
C LYS A 566 7.95 -40.68 -23.34
N ARG A 567 8.05 -42.00 -23.19
CA ARG A 567 9.30 -42.75 -23.05
C ARG A 567 10.15 -42.72 -24.32
N GLU A 568 9.52 -42.64 -25.50
CA GLU A 568 10.23 -42.61 -26.79
C GLU A 568 10.93 -41.27 -27.07
N CYS A 569 10.51 -40.19 -26.39
CA CYS A 569 11.10 -38.85 -26.52
C CYS A 569 12.13 -38.52 -25.41
N ARG A 570 12.98 -39.49 -25.02
CA ARG A 570 13.92 -39.35 -23.89
C ARG A 570 15.41 -39.31 -24.28
N TYR A 571 15.74 -38.89 -25.50
CA TYR A 571 17.13 -38.60 -25.86
C TYR A 571 17.56 -37.33 -25.15
N GLN A 572 18.74 -37.31 -24.54
CA GLN A 572 19.25 -36.11 -23.87
C GLN A 572 19.54 -35.01 -24.89
N CYS A 573 19.24 -33.76 -24.55
CA CYS A 573 19.65 -32.65 -25.37
C CYS A 573 21.18 -32.53 -25.37
N ARG A 574 21.82 -32.43 -26.54
CA ARG A 574 23.26 -32.23 -26.67
C ARG A 574 23.73 -30.94 -26.00
N GLY A 575 22.92 -29.87 -26.06
CA GLY A 575 23.21 -28.59 -25.42
C GLY A 575 22.77 -28.51 -23.95
N ASP A 576 22.00 -29.47 -23.44
CA ASP A 576 21.50 -29.48 -22.06
C ASP A 576 21.20 -30.92 -21.63
N LYS A 577 22.22 -31.60 -21.08
CA LYS A 577 22.08 -32.99 -20.59
C LYS A 577 21.10 -33.12 -19.42
N THR A 578 20.54 -32.03 -18.92
CA THR A 578 19.60 -32.01 -17.79
C THR A 578 18.13 -32.17 -18.21
N THR A 579 17.84 -32.16 -19.52
CA THR A 579 16.50 -32.34 -20.11
C THR A 579 16.51 -33.24 -21.36
N TYR A 580 15.33 -33.57 -21.87
CA TYR A 580 15.13 -34.43 -23.05
C TYR A 580 14.79 -33.63 -24.31
N CYS A 581 15.20 -34.16 -25.45
CA CYS A 581 15.08 -33.57 -26.78
C CYS A 581 14.66 -34.62 -27.83
N GLY A 582 13.47 -35.20 -27.63
CA GLY A 582 12.87 -36.13 -28.58
C GLY A 582 13.54 -37.51 -28.61
N GLY A 583 13.49 -38.16 -29.77
CA GLY A 583 14.06 -39.49 -30.01
C GLY A 583 14.33 -39.70 -31.50
N SER A 584 14.72 -40.91 -31.91
CA SER A 584 14.86 -41.26 -33.33
C SER A 584 13.51 -41.18 -34.02
N TRP A 585 13.36 -40.30 -35.02
CA TRP A 585 12.07 -39.98 -35.66
C TRP A 585 10.93 -39.65 -34.69
N ARG A 586 11.27 -39.01 -33.55
CA ARG A 586 10.31 -38.56 -32.54
C ARG A 586 10.57 -37.11 -32.16
N ASN A 587 9.55 -36.27 -32.33
CA ASN A 587 9.57 -34.88 -31.90
C ASN A 587 8.96 -34.77 -30.51
N ASP A 588 9.70 -34.23 -29.54
CA ASP A 588 9.08 -33.73 -28.32
C ASP A 588 8.61 -32.29 -28.60
N VAL A 589 7.29 -32.11 -28.72
CA VAL A 589 6.65 -30.91 -29.28
C VAL A 589 6.16 -29.97 -28.18
N TYR A 590 6.34 -28.67 -28.44
CA TYR A 590 6.00 -27.57 -27.56
C TYR A 590 5.33 -26.42 -28.35
N ALA A 591 4.44 -25.67 -27.72
CA ALA A 591 3.99 -24.38 -28.24
C ALA A 591 5.01 -23.29 -27.91
N THR A 592 5.17 -22.30 -28.79
CA THR A 592 5.98 -21.09 -28.55
C THR A 592 5.21 -19.98 -27.83
N GLY A 593 3.89 -20.13 -27.72
CA GLY A 593 3.03 -19.10 -27.13
C GLY A 593 2.74 -17.93 -28.02
N LEU A 594 3.18 -18.00 -29.28
CA LEU A 594 2.61 -17.20 -30.34
C LEU A 594 1.16 -17.66 -30.50
N GLU A 595 0.24 -16.94 -29.85
CA GLU A 595 -1.11 -16.87 -30.39
C GLU A 595 -0.97 -16.26 -31.79
N GLU A 596 -1.74 -16.80 -32.72
CA GLU A 596 -1.78 -16.24 -34.05
C GLU A 596 -2.04 -14.73 -33.94
N HIS A 597 -1.04 -13.94 -34.36
CA HIS A 597 -1.13 -12.49 -34.42
C HIS A 597 -2.10 -12.10 -35.54
N ALA A 598 -3.38 -12.22 -35.21
CA ALA A 598 -4.46 -11.47 -35.79
C ALA A 598 -4.64 -10.20 -34.94
N SER A 599 -3.66 -9.29 -35.03
CA SER A 599 -3.76 -7.96 -34.44
C SER A 599 -5.08 -7.32 -34.90
N GLY A 600 -6.03 -7.10 -33.98
CA GLY A 600 -7.28 -6.38 -34.27
C GLY A 600 -8.52 -7.23 -34.58
N VAL A 601 -8.52 -8.54 -34.31
CA VAL A 601 -9.70 -9.39 -34.52
C VAL A 601 -10.55 -9.51 -33.25
N THR A 602 -11.64 -8.76 -33.21
CA THR A 602 -12.61 -8.77 -32.10
C THR A 602 -13.76 -9.72 -32.43
N LEU A 603 -14.16 -10.60 -31.50
CA LEU A 603 -15.42 -11.34 -31.63
C LEU A 603 -16.58 -10.34 -31.49
N LEU A 604 -17.34 -10.16 -32.57
CA LEU A 604 -18.46 -9.24 -32.64
C LEU A 604 -19.75 -9.89 -32.10
N GLY A 605 -19.87 -11.21 -32.22
CA GLY A 605 -20.98 -11.96 -31.65
C GLY A 605 -21.32 -13.27 -32.37
N CYS A 606 -22.46 -13.83 -32.01
CA CYS A 606 -23.08 -15.00 -32.65
C CYS A 606 -24.34 -14.53 -33.39
N PHE A 607 -24.41 -14.75 -34.70
CA PHE A 607 -25.47 -14.22 -35.55
C PHE A 607 -26.20 -15.34 -36.30
N ARG A 608 -27.51 -15.15 -36.47
CA ARG A 608 -28.34 -16.05 -37.27
C ARG A 608 -27.93 -15.94 -38.73
N ASP A 609 -27.88 -17.09 -39.39
CA ASP A 609 -27.70 -17.21 -40.83
C ASP A 609 -28.89 -17.99 -41.42
N ASN A 610 -29.13 -17.84 -42.72
CA ASN A 610 -30.15 -18.56 -43.48
C ASN A 610 -29.77 -18.61 -44.97
N SER A 611 -30.65 -19.13 -45.82
CA SER A 611 -30.44 -19.23 -47.28
C SER A 611 -30.03 -17.90 -47.93
N LYS A 612 -30.46 -16.76 -47.40
CA LYS A 612 -30.13 -15.40 -47.90
C LYS A 612 -28.76 -14.87 -47.42
N ARG A 613 -28.04 -15.63 -46.59
CA ARG A 613 -26.66 -15.39 -46.11
C ARG A 613 -26.39 -14.07 -45.39
N ASP A 614 -26.12 -14.14 -44.09
CA ASP A 614 -25.74 -12.97 -43.27
C ASP A 614 -24.37 -12.41 -43.67
N LEU A 615 -23.47 -13.32 -44.04
CA LEU A 615 -22.17 -13.04 -44.64
C LEU A 615 -22.18 -13.70 -46.04
N PRO A 616 -22.19 -12.92 -47.13
CA PRO A 616 -22.53 -13.41 -48.47
C PRO A 616 -21.66 -14.55 -49.00
N LEU A 617 -20.35 -14.56 -48.67
CA LEU A 617 -19.44 -15.60 -49.15
C LEU A 617 -19.31 -16.72 -48.12
N VAL A 618 -19.47 -17.97 -48.54
CA VAL A 618 -19.23 -19.17 -47.71
C VAL A 618 -18.13 -20.01 -48.34
N HIS A 619 -17.17 -20.46 -47.53
CA HIS A 619 -16.04 -21.30 -47.94
C HIS A 619 -15.91 -22.53 -47.05
N GLY A 620 -15.98 -23.71 -47.66
CA GLY A 620 -15.82 -25.01 -46.98
C GLY A 620 -14.36 -25.28 -46.61
N ALA A 621 -13.99 -24.98 -45.37
CA ALA A 621 -12.61 -25.09 -44.91
C ALA A 621 -12.26 -26.45 -44.25
N GLY A 622 -13.24 -27.28 -43.89
CA GLY A 622 -13.03 -28.63 -43.34
C GLY A 622 -12.09 -28.63 -42.12
N HIS A 623 -11.06 -29.48 -42.11
CA HIS A 623 -10.03 -29.51 -41.05
C HIS A 623 -9.12 -28.26 -41.03
N ARG A 624 -9.20 -27.38 -42.03
CA ARG A 624 -8.48 -26.11 -42.03
C ARG A 624 -9.22 -24.99 -41.30
N THR A 625 -10.45 -25.25 -40.80
CA THR A 625 -11.33 -24.25 -40.18
C THR A 625 -10.79 -23.69 -38.88
N THR A 626 -9.87 -22.74 -39.08
CA THR A 626 -9.18 -21.79 -38.22
C THR A 626 -9.92 -20.50 -37.92
N LYS A 627 -9.83 -19.84 -36.75
CA LYS A 627 -10.12 -18.37 -36.70
C LYS A 627 -9.19 -17.64 -37.69
N ALA A 628 -7.90 -17.77 -37.46
CA ALA A 628 -6.81 -17.92 -38.40
C ALA A 628 -7.09 -17.93 -39.91
N TYR A 629 -7.41 -19.14 -40.38
CA TYR A 629 -7.57 -19.47 -41.77
C TYR A 629 -8.72 -18.67 -42.36
N CYS A 630 -9.84 -18.57 -41.65
CA CYS A 630 -10.98 -17.79 -42.10
C CYS A 630 -10.69 -16.27 -42.13
N LEU A 631 -9.94 -15.75 -41.16
CA LEU A 631 -9.43 -14.38 -41.21
C LEU A 631 -8.57 -14.17 -42.45
N LYS A 632 -7.53 -14.98 -42.67
CA LYS A 632 -6.62 -14.83 -43.81
C LYS A 632 -7.40 -14.94 -45.13
N TYR A 633 -8.27 -15.94 -45.24
CA TYR A 633 -9.11 -16.19 -46.41
C TYR A 633 -10.01 -14.99 -46.74
N CYS A 634 -10.82 -14.53 -45.79
CA CYS A 634 -11.75 -13.42 -46.02
C CYS A 634 -11.02 -12.08 -46.19
N LYS A 635 -9.93 -11.86 -45.45
CA LYS A 635 -9.11 -10.64 -45.56
C LYS A 635 -8.41 -10.54 -46.92
N SER A 636 -7.88 -11.64 -47.44
CA SER A 636 -7.25 -11.68 -48.78
C SER A 636 -8.22 -11.36 -49.92
N ARG A 637 -9.53 -11.46 -49.66
CA ARG A 637 -10.62 -11.17 -50.60
C ARG A 637 -11.31 -9.82 -50.31
N GLY A 638 -10.68 -8.97 -49.51
CA GLY A 638 -11.15 -7.60 -49.24
C GLY A 638 -12.34 -7.48 -48.28
N TYR A 639 -12.83 -8.58 -47.69
CA TYR A 639 -14.01 -8.51 -46.81
C TYR A 639 -13.69 -7.95 -45.42
N ARG A 640 -14.52 -7.02 -44.92
CA ARG A 640 -14.37 -6.36 -43.61
C ARG A 640 -14.65 -7.28 -42.41
N TYR A 641 -15.42 -8.34 -42.62
CA TYR A 641 -15.81 -9.29 -41.59
C TYR A 641 -15.64 -10.72 -42.07
N PHE A 642 -15.38 -11.61 -41.11
CA PHE A 642 -15.40 -13.04 -41.33
C PHE A 642 -16.15 -13.76 -40.22
N GLY A 643 -16.78 -14.87 -40.55
CA GLY A 643 -17.49 -15.74 -39.64
C GLY A 643 -16.96 -17.16 -39.68
N LEU A 644 -17.27 -17.90 -38.62
CA LEU A 644 -17.07 -19.34 -38.52
C LEU A 644 -18.43 -19.99 -38.37
N GLN A 645 -18.72 -20.99 -39.19
CA GLN A 645 -20.01 -21.68 -39.21
C GLN A 645 -19.84 -23.20 -39.15
N ALA A 646 -20.72 -23.85 -38.40
CA ALA A 646 -20.84 -25.32 -38.32
C ALA A 646 -19.52 -26.09 -38.08
N GLY A 647 -18.52 -25.46 -37.44
CA GLY A 647 -17.22 -26.07 -37.17
C GLY A 647 -16.31 -26.29 -38.39
N SER A 648 -16.79 -26.06 -39.62
CA SER A 648 -16.11 -26.46 -40.85
C SER A 648 -16.11 -25.42 -41.98
N ALA A 649 -16.80 -24.29 -41.82
CA ALA A 649 -16.90 -23.26 -42.85
C ALA A 649 -16.42 -21.88 -42.37
N CYS A 650 -15.82 -21.14 -43.30
CA CYS A 650 -15.56 -19.71 -43.18
C CYS A 650 -16.67 -18.95 -43.90
N THR A 651 -17.19 -17.88 -43.31
CA THR A 651 -18.12 -16.97 -43.98
C THR A 651 -17.49 -15.57 -44.10
N CYS A 652 -17.71 -14.81 -45.16
CA CYS A 652 -17.09 -13.50 -45.39
C CYS A 652 -18.12 -12.47 -45.86
N GLY A 653 -17.93 -11.20 -45.47
CA GLY A 653 -18.85 -10.14 -45.86
C GLY A 653 -18.40 -8.75 -45.42
N ASN A 654 -19.04 -7.73 -45.99
CA ASN A 654 -18.81 -6.32 -45.66
C ASN A 654 -19.86 -5.71 -44.73
N LYS A 655 -20.90 -6.50 -44.42
CA LYS A 655 -21.98 -6.24 -43.45
C LYS A 655 -22.29 -7.56 -42.73
N TYR A 656 -22.90 -7.52 -41.55
CA TYR A 656 -23.33 -8.69 -40.79
C TYR A 656 -24.45 -8.32 -39.82
N GLY A 657 -25.21 -9.31 -39.35
CA GLY A 657 -26.27 -9.16 -38.36
C GLY A 657 -27.66 -8.85 -38.93
N SER A 658 -27.86 -8.99 -40.24
CA SER A 658 -29.15 -8.76 -40.93
C SER A 658 -30.27 -9.63 -40.38
N PHE A 659 -29.94 -10.86 -39.94
CA PHE A 659 -30.91 -11.78 -39.36
C PHE A 659 -30.94 -11.79 -37.83
N GLY A 660 -30.20 -10.87 -37.19
CA GLY A 660 -30.18 -10.68 -35.75
C GLY A 660 -29.15 -11.54 -35.00
N ARG A 661 -28.75 -11.04 -33.83
CA ARG A 661 -27.83 -11.71 -32.90
C ARG A 661 -28.58 -12.76 -32.09
N VAL A 662 -27.99 -13.93 -31.91
CA VAL A 662 -28.54 -15.02 -31.09
C VAL A 662 -27.69 -15.29 -29.84
N ASN A 663 -28.18 -16.17 -28.98
CA ASN A 663 -27.44 -16.61 -27.80
C ASN A 663 -26.10 -17.23 -28.19
N ALA A 664 -25.01 -16.80 -27.53
CA ALA A 664 -23.66 -17.30 -27.77
C ALA A 664 -23.53 -18.82 -27.60
N LYS A 665 -24.42 -19.47 -26.84
CA LYS A 665 -24.49 -20.93 -26.73
C LYS A 665 -24.72 -21.64 -28.06
N GLN A 666 -25.44 -21.02 -29.00
CA GLN A 666 -25.70 -21.57 -30.33
C GLN A 666 -24.47 -21.50 -31.25
N CYS A 667 -23.39 -20.83 -30.83
CA CYS A 667 -22.12 -20.73 -31.55
C CYS A 667 -20.98 -21.53 -30.87
N ARG A 668 -21.29 -22.69 -30.30
CA ARG A 668 -20.34 -23.50 -29.53
C ARG A 668 -19.83 -24.76 -30.24
N THR A 669 -20.19 -24.96 -31.50
CA THR A 669 -19.64 -26.08 -32.29
C THR A 669 -18.12 -25.97 -32.33
N ARG A 670 -17.42 -27.05 -32.00
CA ARG A 670 -15.95 -27.07 -32.00
C ARG A 670 -15.41 -26.92 -33.42
N CYS A 671 -14.33 -26.18 -33.58
CA CYS A 671 -13.65 -26.09 -34.87
C CYS A 671 -13.05 -27.46 -35.24
N ARG A 672 -13.26 -27.94 -36.47
CA ARG A 672 -12.60 -29.15 -36.98
C ARG A 672 -11.07 -28.99 -37.04
N GLY A 673 -10.58 -27.77 -37.27
CA GLY A 673 -9.15 -27.44 -37.29
C GLY A 673 -8.52 -27.02 -35.96
N ASP A 674 -9.33 -26.77 -34.91
CA ASP A 674 -8.85 -26.51 -33.56
C ASP A 674 -9.92 -26.91 -32.54
N LYS A 675 -9.89 -28.18 -32.10
CA LYS A 675 -10.88 -28.76 -31.18
C LYS A 675 -11.00 -28.02 -29.83
N ARG A 676 -10.06 -27.12 -29.50
CA ARG A 676 -10.07 -26.30 -28.28
C ARG A 676 -10.84 -24.99 -28.41
N ARG A 677 -11.24 -24.60 -29.62
CA ARG A 677 -11.93 -23.34 -29.92
C ARG A 677 -13.31 -23.63 -30.52
N THR A 678 -14.20 -22.63 -30.46
CA THR A 678 -15.54 -22.68 -31.04
C THR A 678 -15.60 -21.96 -32.38
N CYS A 679 -16.39 -22.50 -33.30
CA CYS A 679 -16.51 -22.11 -34.70
C CYS A 679 -17.99 -22.11 -35.13
N GLY A 680 -18.79 -21.26 -34.49
CA GLY A 680 -20.20 -21.08 -34.85
C GLY A 680 -21.08 -22.26 -34.45
N GLY A 681 -22.16 -22.44 -35.20
CA GLY A 681 -23.13 -23.53 -35.08
C GLY A 681 -23.83 -23.78 -36.41
N SER A 682 -24.76 -24.73 -36.45
CA SER A 682 -25.59 -24.95 -37.63
C SER A 682 -26.36 -23.67 -37.95
N TRP A 683 -26.12 -23.09 -39.13
CA TRP A 683 -26.66 -21.77 -39.54
C TRP A 683 -26.42 -20.64 -38.54
N ARG A 684 -25.31 -20.68 -37.79
CA ARG A 684 -24.91 -19.64 -36.83
C ARG A 684 -23.46 -19.23 -37.05
N ASN A 685 -23.25 -17.94 -37.33
CA ASN A 685 -21.94 -17.37 -37.56
C ASN A 685 -21.36 -16.82 -36.25
N SER A 686 -20.21 -17.33 -35.82
CA SER A 686 -19.35 -16.56 -34.90
C SER A 686 -18.61 -15.50 -35.72
N VAL A 687 -19.03 -14.24 -35.66
CA VAL A 687 -18.54 -13.16 -36.55
C VAL A 687 -17.44 -12.34 -35.88
N TYR A 688 -16.41 -12.00 -36.65
CA TYR A 688 -15.22 -11.28 -36.25
C TYR A 688 -14.86 -10.20 -37.28
N SER A 689 -14.12 -9.16 -36.85
CA SER A 689 -13.53 -8.16 -37.76
C SER A 689 -12.28 -8.71 -38.46
N THR A 690 -12.06 -8.39 -39.74
CA THR A 690 -10.80 -8.74 -40.45
C THR A 690 -9.67 -7.71 -40.26
N GLY A 691 -10.01 -6.55 -39.68
CA GLY A 691 -9.10 -5.42 -39.51
C GLY A 691 -8.99 -4.51 -40.74
N ILE A 692 -9.70 -4.82 -41.82
CA ILE A 692 -9.88 -3.91 -42.96
C ILE A 692 -10.82 -2.78 -42.52
N GLY A 693 -10.27 -1.58 -42.25
CA GLY A 693 -11.04 -0.35 -41.97
C GLY A 693 -11.24 0.09 -40.51
N SER A 694 -10.45 -0.37 -39.52
CA SER A 694 -10.61 0.07 -38.12
C SER A 694 -9.28 0.34 -37.38
N LYS A 695 -8.90 1.62 -37.21
CA LYS A 695 -8.01 2.04 -36.11
C LYS A 695 -8.86 2.14 -34.83
N PRO A 696 -8.59 1.38 -33.74
CA PRO A 696 -9.33 1.54 -32.50
C PRO A 696 -8.96 2.86 -31.83
N VAL A 697 -9.93 3.79 -31.75
CA VAL A 697 -9.81 5.00 -30.94
C VAL A 697 -9.75 4.59 -29.47
N ARG A 698 -8.62 4.82 -28.78
CA ARG A 698 -8.50 4.59 -27.34
C ARG A 698 -9.37 5.61 -26.60
N LEU A 699 -10.45 5.15 -25.94
CA LEU A 699 -11.37 5.99 -25.15
C LEU A 699 -11.42 5.56 -23.67
N PRO A 700 -10.46 6.00 -22.83
CA PRO A 700 -10.35 5.56 -21.43
C PRO A 700 -11.58 5.91 -20.59
N GLY A 701 -12.18 4.91 -19.95
CA GLY A 701 -13.33 5.09 -19.05
C GLY A 701 -14.70 5.14 -19.76
N LEU A 702 -14.75 4.91 -21.07
CA LEU A 702 -16.01 4.70 -21.80
C LEU A 702 -16.64 3.37 -21.36
N LYS A 703 -17.87 3.41 -20.84
CA LYS A 703 -18.62 2.21 -20.45
C LYS A 703 -20.08 2.34 -20.84
N HIS A 704 -20.63 1.39 -21.60
CA HIS A 704 -22.07 1.34 -21.89
C HIS A 704 -22.87 0.95 -20.65
N LEU A 705 -23.96 1.67 -20.38
CA LEU A 705 -24.76 1.55 -19.16
C LEU A 705 -26.18 1.04 -19.43
N GLY A 706 -26.69 1.18 -20.66
CA GLY A 706 -27.97 0.62 -21.08
C GLY A 706 -28.86 1.61 -21.83
N CYS A 707 -30.04 1.13 -22.23
CA CYS A 707 -31.09 1.92 -22.87
C CYS A 707 -32.04 2.53 -21.84
N TYR A 708 -32.27 3.84 -21.89
CA TYR A 708 -33.09 4.56 -20.93
C TYR A 708 -34.20 5.36 -21.61
N LEU A 709 -35.39 5.35 -21.01
CA LEU A 709 -36.51 6.15 -21.48
C LEU A 709 -36.17 7.63 -21.32
N ASP A 710 -36.41 8.41 -22.36
CA ASP A 710 -36.38 9.86 -22.33
C ASP A 710 -37.80 10.42 -22.45
N LYS A 711 -38.02 11.63 -21.95
CA LYS A 711 -39.29 12.37 -22.04
C LYS A 711 -39.01 13.85 -22.27
N SER A 712 -40.05 14.65 -22.50
CA SER A 712 -39.95 16.11 -22.72
C SER A 712 -39.03 16.83 -21.74
N SER A 713 -39.01 16.42 -20.47
CA SER A 713 -38.17 17.00 -19.41
C SER A 713 -36.73 16.46 -19.30
N ARG A 714 -36.28 15.70 -20.31
CA ARG A 714 -34.93 15.19 -20.60
C ARG A 714 -34.21 14.44 -19.47
N ASP A 715 -33.86 13.18 -19.71
CA ASP A 715 -33.08 12.35 -18.78
C ASP A 715 -31.63 12.88 -18.66
N LEU A 716 -30.98 13.09 -19.80
CA LEU A 716 -29.71 13.80 -19.92
C LEU A 716 -29.99 15.21 -20.45
N ARG A 717 -29.62 16.24 -19.68
CA ARG A 717 -30.19 17.58 -19.81
C ARG A 717 -29.55 18.47 -20.87
N LYS A 718 -28.32 18.18 -21.31
CA LYS A 718 -27.59 19.08 -22.21
C LYS A 718 -27.37 18.43 -23.56
N LEU A 719 -28.08 18.88 -24.59
CA LEU A 719 -27.72 18.57 -25.98
C LEU A 719 -26.39 19.29 -26.27
N VAL A 720 -25.40 18.55 -26.75
CA VAL A 720 -24.04 19.08 -27.01
C VAL A 720 -23.65 18.98 -28.48
N LEU A 721 -24.24 18.05 -29.24
CA LEU A 721 -24.09 17.99 -30.69
C LEU A 721 -25.24 17.18 -31.33
N SER A 722 -25.56 17.49 -32.58
CA SER A 722 -26.55 16.80 -33.41
C SER A 722 -26.01 16.56 -34.84
N GLY A 723 -26.69 15.74 -35.65
CA GLY A 723 -26.30 15.44 -37.03
C GLY A 723 -25.55 14.11 -37.17
N SER A 724 -24.32 14.13 -37.71
CA SER A 724 -23.47 12.95 -37.94
C SER A 724 -22.78 12.44 -36.66
N VAL A 725 -23.59 12.16 -35.63
CA VAL A 725 -23.15 11.73 -34.30
C VAL A 725 -22.56 10.33 -34.33
N THR A 726 -21.45 10.14 -33.61
CA THR A 726 -20.88 8.82 -33.28
C THR A 726 -20.67 8.72 -31.77
N VAL A 727 -20.65 7.50 -31.23
CA VAL A 727 -20.37 7.28 -29.80
C VAL A 727 -19.02 7.89 -29.38
N PRO A 728 -17.91 7.75 -30.15
CA PRO A 728 -16.65 8.45 -29.88
C PRO A 728 -16.74 9.98 -29.91
N LYS A 729 -17.43 10.57 -30.89
CA LYS A 729 -17.61 12.04 -31.00
C LYS A 729 -18.38 12.57 -29.78
N CYS A 730 -19.47 11.90 -29.42
CA CYS A 730 -20.28 12.28 -28.26
C CYS A 730 -19.51 12.12 -26.93
N TYR A 731 -18.76 11.03 -26.77
CA TYR A 731 -17.86 10.83 -25.63
C TYR A 731 -16.86 11.97 -25.47
N LYS A 732 -16.13 12.35 -26.54
CA LYS A 732 -15.12 13.41 -26.48
C LYS A 732 -15.75 14.74 -26.07
N ALA A 733 -16.89 15.08 -26.67
CA ALA A 733 -17.59 16.34 -26.40
C ALA A 733 -18.11 16.45 -24.96
N CYS A 734 -18.68 15.36 -24.42
CA CYS A 734 -19.19 15.33 -23.04
C CYS A 734 -18.07 15.23 -22.00
N LYS A 735 -16.98 14.51 -22.31
CA LYS A 735 -15.81 14.41 -21.45
C LYS A 735 -15.07 15.74 -21.33
N ALA A 736 -14.86 16.46 -22.44
CA ALA A 736 -14.25 17.79 -22.44
C ALA A 736 -15.05 18.78 -21.56
N ARG A 737 -16.38 18.64 -21.55
CA ARG A 737 -17.30 19.44 -20.71
C ARG A 737 -17.49 18.89 -19.29
N LYS A 738 -16.64 17.94 -18.85
CA LYS A 738 -16.62 17.34 -17.51
C LYS A 738 -17.93 16.67 -17.07
N TYR A 739 -18.75 16.19 -18.01
CA TYR A 739 -19.95 15.41 -17.70
C TYR A 739 -19.61 13.94 -17.43
N ARG A 740 -20.24 13.33 -16.42
CA ARG A 740 -20.03 11.91 -16.02
C ARG A 740 -20.61 10.93 -17.03
N PHE A 741 -21.70 11.32 -17.67
CA PHE A 741 -22.48 10.47 -18.56
C PHE A 741 -22.84 11.20 -19.84
N PHE A 742 -23.06 10.42 -20.88
CA PHE A 742 -23.65 10.88 -22.11
C PHE A 742 -24.59 9.84 -22.66
N GLY A 743 -25.50 10.26 -23.52
CA GLY A 743 -26.50 9.44 -24.16
C GLY A 743 -26.59 9.86 -25.61
N VAL A 744 -26.69 8.88 -26.48
CA VAL A 744 -26.97 9.09 -27.89
C VAL A 744 -28.42 8.70 -28.16
N GLN A 745 -29.15 9.57 -28.85
CA GLN A 745 -30.61 9.47 -29.06
C GLN A 745 -30.96 9.60 -30.54
N ASN A 746 -31.96 8.82 -30.96
CA ASN A 746 -32.57 8.87 -32.28
C ASN A 746 -31.60 8.80 -33.48
N GLY A 747 -30.41 8.21 -33.29
CA GLY A 747 -29.40 8.11 -34.34
C GLY A 747 -28.53 9.36 -34.54
N TYR A 748 -28.98 10.55 -34.13
CA TYR A 748 -28.34 11.81 -34.51
C TYR A 748 -28.16 12.82 -33.38
N GLN A 749 -28.55 12.53 -32.14
CA GLN A 749 -28.42 13.48 -31.03
C GLN A 749 -27.45 12.98 -29.96
N CYS A 750 -26.69 13.89 -29.38
CA CYS A 750 -25.78 13.64 -28.27
C CYS A 750 -26.13 14.52 -27.06
N TRP A 751 -26.55 13.86 -25.98
CA TRP A 751 -26.96 14.47 -24.73
C TRP A 751 -25.93 14.16 -23.63
N CYS A 752 -25.50 15.16 -22.86
CA CYS A 752 -24.60 14.99 -21.73
C CYS A 752 -25.33 15.26 -20.40
N GLY A 753 -24.83 14.66 -19.32
CA GLY A 753 -25.37 14.88 -17.99
C GLY A 753 -24.51 14.27 -16.88
N ASN A 754 -24.82 14.67 -15.64
CA ASN A 754 -24.16 14.13 -14.44
C ASN A 754 -25.02 13.11 -13.70
N HIS A 755 -26.23 12.85 -14.20
CA HIS A 755 -27.24 11.91 -13.73
C HIS A 755 -28.03 11.38 -14.94
N TYR A 756 -28.55 10.17 -14.86
CA TYR A 756 -29.37 9.50 -15.89
C TYR A 756 -30.27 8.45 -15.22
N GLY A 757 -31.28 7.94 -15.94
CA GLY A 757 -32.19 6.89 -15.47
C GLY A 757 -33.48 7.38 -14.81
N ARG A 758 -33.86 8.66 -15.00
CA ARG A 758 -35.04 9.27 -14.36
C ARG A 758 -36.37 8.61 -14.73
N TYR A 759 -36.51 8.09 -15.95
CA TYR A 759 -37.80 7.60 -16.47
C TYR A 759 -37.86 6.08 -16.64
N ARG A 760 -36.93 5.32 -16.04
CA ARG A 760 -36.73 3.85 -16.11
C ARG A 760 -35.87 3.35 -17.27
N ILE A 761 -35.20 2.23 -17.02
CA ILE A 761 -34.46 1.45 -18.02
C ILE A 761 -35.44 0.80 -18.99
N ARG A 762 -35.06 0.65 -20.26
CA ARG A 762 -35.85 0.01 -21.31
C ARG A 762 -35.07 -1.15 -21.93
N SER A 763 -35.76 -1.97 -22.72
CA SER A 763 -35.10 -3.01 -23.48
C SER A 763 -34.06 -2.40 -24.42
N ASN A 764 -32.87 -3.00 -24.51
CA ASN A 764 -31.86 -2.56 -25.47
C ASN A 764 -32.34 -2.70 -26.93
N LEU A 765 -33.44 -3.42 -27.18
CA LEU A 765 -34.13 -3.46 -28.48
C LEU A 765 -34.65 -2.08 -28.90
N GLU A 766 -35.09 -1.26 -27.95
CA GLU A 766 -35.65 0.09 -28.21
C GLU A 766 -34.56 1.15 -28.50
N CYS A 767 -33.28 0.81 -28.28
CA CYS A 767 -32.14 1.68 -28.54
C CYS A 767 -31.30 1.21 -29.75
N ARG A 768 -31.94 0.70 -30.80
CA ARG A 768 -31.29 0.12 -31.99
C ARG A 768 -31.29 1.00 -33.24
N VAL A 769 -31.65 2.29 -33.12
CA VAL A 769 -31.45 3.23 -34.23
C VAL A 769 -29.94 3.40 -34.44
N GLN A 770 -29.46 3.13 -35.65
CA GLN A 770 -28.04 3.27 -35.99
C GLN A 770 -27.60 4.74 -35.90
N CYS A 771 -26.34 4.96 -35.51
CA CYS A 771 -25.80 6.31 -35.52
C CYS A 771 -25.68 6.82 -36.96
N ARG A 772 -26.16 8.05 -37.25
CA ARG A 772 -26.02 8.66 -38.57
C ARG A 772 -24.55 8.82 -38.97
N GLY A 773 -23.67 9.13 -38.02
CA GLY A 773 -22.23 9.26 -38.28
C GLY A 773 -21.45 7.95 -38.22
N ASP A 774 -22.07 6.83 -37.81
CA ASP A 774 -21.43 5.53 -37.67
C ASP A 774 -22.48 4.40 -37.68
N LYS A 775 -22.79 3.90 -38.89
CA LYS A 775 -23.79 2.84 -39.08
C LYS A 775 -23.41 1.50 -38.40
N SER A 776 -22.18 1.37 -37.89
CA SER A 776 -21.70 0.14 -37.23
C SER A 776 -22.11 0.02 -35.75
N THR A 777 -22.72 1.05 -35.16
CA THR A 777 -23.16 1.07 -33.77
C THR A 777 -24.52 1.77 -33.60
N TYR A 778 -25.14 1.59 -32.43
CA TYR A 778 -26.47 2.11 -32.14
C TYR A 778 -26.46 3.39 -31.29
N CYS A 779 -27.23 4.38 -31.74
CA CYS A 779 -27.39 5.69 -31.13
C CYS A 779 -28.81 5.92 -30.57
N GLY A 780 -29.30 4.96 -29.78
CA GLY A 780 -30.58 5.10 -29.07
C GLY A 780 -31.78 4.85 -29.97
N GLY A 781 -32.88 5.51 -29.68
CA GLY A 781 -34.14 5.44 -30.43
C GLY A 781 -35.00 6.66 -30.19
N ALA A 782 -36.20 6.71 -30.78
CA ALA A 782 -37.14 7.80 -30.54
C ALA A 782 -37.46 7.89 -29.03
N TRP A 783 -37.06 9.01 -28.39
CA TRP A 783 -37.15 9.19 -26.94
C TRP A 783 -36.47 8.07 -26.13
N ARG A 784 -35.38 7.49 -26.65
CA ARG A 784 -34.57 6.48 -25.96
C ARG A 784 -33.10 6.84 -26.02
N ASN A 785 -32.48 6.98 -24.86
CA ASN A 785 -31.06 7.26 -24.72
C ASN A 785 -30.28 5.97 -24.58
N ASN A 786 -29.32 5.73 -25.47
CA ASN A 786 -28.28 4.72 -25.24
C ASN A 786 -27.17 5.38 -24.40
N VAL A 787 -27.11 5.07 -23.11
CA VAL A 787 -26.30 5.83 -22.12
C VAL A 787 -24.94 5.18 -21.85
N TYR A 788 -23.92 6.02 -21.70
CA TYR A 788 -22.52 5.64 -21.47
C TYR A 788 -21.88 6.49 -20.36
N ALA A 789 -20.92 5.93 -19.63
CA ALA A 789 -20.01 6.66 -18.76
C ALA A 789 -18.84 7.25 -19.56
N THR A 790 -18.36 8.43 -19.17
CA THR A 790 -17.18 9.09 -19.77
C THR A 790 -15.87 8.78 -19.04
N GLY A 791 -15.94 8.15 -17.87
CA GLY A 791 -14.80 7.96 -16.97
C GLY A 791 -14.43 9.20 -16.16
N VAL A 792 -15.17 10.32 -16.32
CA VAL A 792 -14.97 11.52 -15.50
C VAL A 792 -15.46 11.24 -14.08
N VAL A 793 -14.53 11.16 -13.13
CA VAL A 793 -14.85 11.15 -11.71
C VAL A 793 -15.07 12.60 -11.26
N VAL A 794 -16.31 13.07 -11.36
CA VAL A 794 -16.70 14.33 -10.71
C VAL A 794 -16.75 14.03 -9.21
N ALA A 795 -15.78 14.58 -8.45
CA ALA A 795 -15.54 14.35 -7.02
C ALA A 795 -16.81 14.00 -6.23
N SER A 796 -17.08 12.70 -6.05
CA SER A 796 -18.28 12.18 -5.39
C SER A 796 -18.02 11.59 -4.00
N LYS A 797 -16.91 11.97 -3.39
CA LYS A 797 -16.73 11.98 -1.92
C LYS A 797 -16.09 13.32 -1.57
N ALA A 798 -16.91 14.28 -1.16
CA ALA A 798 -16.38 15.53 -0.62
C ALA A 798 -15.64 15.19 0.68
N ALA A 799 -14.32 15.41 0.70
CA ALA A 799 -13.58 15.51 1.94
C ALA A 799 -14.31 16.52 2.86
N GLY A 800 -14.69 16.09 4.07
CA GLY A 800 -15.33 16.96 5.07
C GLY A 800 -16.84 16.77 5.30
N VAL A 801 -17.53 15.84 4.62
CA VAL A 801 -18.93 15.50 4.95
C VAL A 801 -18.97 14.43 6.04
N LYS A 802 -19.57 14.74 7.19
CA LYS A 802 -19.75 13.83 8.33
C LYS A 802 -21.25 13.64 8.62
N TYR A 803 -21.68 12.41 8.89
CA TYR A 803 -23.03 12.14 9.37
C TYR A 803 -23.19 12.69 10.80
N VAL A 804 -24.20 13.54 11.02
CA VAL A 804 -24.41 14.26 12.29
C VAL A 804 -25.46 13.58 13.16
N GLY A 805 -26.44 12.88 12.57
CA GLY A 805 -27.47 12.14 13.30
C GLY A 805 -28.82 12.10 12.56
N CYS A 806 -29.80 11.46 13.19
CA CYS A 806 -31.21 11.45 12.81
C CYS A 806 -31.96 12.40 13.77
N PHE A 807 -32.72 13.35 13.24
CA PHE A 807 -33.33 14.45 14.01
C PHE A 807 -34.82 14.54 13.74
N LYS A 808 -35.59 14.96 14.75
CA LYS A 808 -37.03 15.18 14.61
C LYS A 808 -37.28 16.44 13.78
N ASP A 809 -38.21 16.35 12.83
CA ASP A 809 -38.68 17.48 12.02
C ASP A 809 -40.17 17.70 12.27
N ASN A 810 -40.64 18.94 12.22
CA ASN A 810 -42.06 19.30 12.39
C ASN A 810 -42.44 20.48 11.47
N ARG A 811 -43.64 21.04 11.62
CA ARG A 811 -44.12 22.16 10.81
C ARG A 811 -43.19 23.39 10.79
N TYR A 812 -42.41 23.59 11.84
CA TYR A 812 -41.46 24.70 12.00
C TYR A 812 -40.03 24.39 11.50
N ARG A 813 -39.81 23.16 11.02
CA ARG A 813 -38.62 22.64 10.34
C ARG A 813 -37.31 22.74 11.13
N ASP A 814 -36.67 21.60 11.36
CA ASP A 814 -35.33 21.54 11.96
C ASP A 814 -34.27 22.14 11.01
N LEU A 815 -34.43 21.88 9.72
CA LEU A 815 -33.69 22.53 8.64
C LEU A 815 -34.66 23.40 7.84
N PRO A 816 -34.57 24.74 7.93
CA PRO A 816 -35.63 25.67 7.54
C PRO A 816 -35.93 25.69 6.03
N VAL A 817 -35.00 25.23 5.19
CA VAL A 817 -35.23 25.20 3.74
C VAL A 817 -35.48 23.78 3.28
N VAL A 818 -36.64 23.54 2.67
CA VAL A 818 -36.98 22.27 2.05
C VAL A 818 -37.02 22.44 0.54
N TYR A 819 -36.34 21.54 -0.16
CA TYR A 819 -36.37 21.46 -1.61
C TYR A 819 -36.81 20.07 -2.04
N THR A 820 -37.97 19.99 -2.70
CA THR A 820 -38.51 18.74 -3.23
C THR A 820 -37.70 18.27 -4.44
N ALA A 821 -36.67 17.47 -4.17
CA ALA A 821 -35.73 16.96 -5.16
C ALA A 821 -36.24 15.72 -5.94
N ASN A 822 -37.32 15.07 -5.50
CA ASN A 822 -37.93 13.90 -6.14
C ASN A 822 -36.88 12.83 -6.50
N TYR A 823 -36.82 12.37 -7.75
CA TYR A 823 -35.84 11.39 -8.22
C TYR A 823 -34.37 11.88 -8.18
N LYS A 824 -34.11 13.15 -7.84
CA LYS A 824 -32.75 13.67 -7.66
C LYS A 824 -32.24 13.50 -6.23
N THR A 825 -33.11 13.14 -5.29
CA THR A 825 -32.79 13.04 -3.86
C THR A 825 -31.75 11.96 -3.63
N THR A 826 -30.50 12.39 -3.44
CA THR A 826 -29.34 11.59 -3.08
C THR A 826 -28.49 12.39 -2.10
N LYS A 827 -27.72 11.72 -1.23
CA LYS A 827 -26.82 12.41 -0.28
C LYS A 827 -25.90 13.41 -0.97
N ALA A 828 -25.39 13.05 -2.15
CA ALA A 828 -24.50 13.90 -2.94
C ALA A 828 -25.22 15.09 -3.59
N TYR A 829 -26.48 14.92 -4.02
CA TYR A 829 -27.27 16.00 -4.60
C TYR A 829 -27.68 17.01 -3.53
N CYS A 830 -28.25 16.55 -2.41
CA CYS A 830 -28.66 17.43 -1.32
C CYS A 830 -27.48 18.18 -0.71
N PHE A 831 -26.32 17.53 -0.56
CA PHE A 831 -25.07 18.20 -0.17
C PHE A 831 -24.72 19.36 -1.10
N ARG A 832 -24.66 19.11 -2.42
CA ARG A 832 -24.29 20.15 -3.39
C ARG A 832 -25.34 21.27 -3.44
N TYR A 833 -26.62 20.92 -3.39
CA TYR A 833 -27.73 21.88 -3.42
C TYR A 833 -27.68 22.82 -2.22
N CYS A 834 -27.63 22.27 -0.99
CA CYS A 834 -27.58 23.07 0.22
C CYS A 834 -26.28 23.88 0.32
N ARG A 835 -25.13 23.29 -0.06
CA ARG A 835 -23.85 24.01 -0.09
C ARG A 835 -23.84 25.16 -1.10
N ALA A 836 -24.40 24.97 -2.29
CA ALA A 836 -24.49 26.02 -3.30
C ALA A 836 -25.38 27.19 -2.84
N LYS A 837 -26.33 26.94 -1.96
CA LYS A 837 -27.18 27.94 -1.30
C LYS A 837 -26.57 28.48 0.01
N GLY A 838 -25.31 28.15 0.31
CA GLY A 838 -24.59 28.66 1.48
C GLY A 838 -24.91 27.97 2.82
N TYR A 839 -25.67 26.87 2.81
CA TYR A 839 -26.05 26.18 4.05
C TYR A 839 -24.96 25.23 4.56
N ARG A 840 -24.79 25.19 5.88
CA ARG A 840 -23.82 24.35 6.58
C ARG A 840 -24.27 22.88 6.70
N TYR A 841 -25.56 22.65 6.88
CA TYR A 841 -26.16 21.33 7.05
C TYR A 841 -27.10 21.03 5.90
N PHE A 842 -27.16 19.74 5.54
CA PHE A 842 -28.17 19.20 4.67
C PHE A 842 -28.76 17.95 5.29
N GLY A 843 -30.06 17.76 5.11
CA GLY A 843 -30.80 16.57 5.48
C GLY A 843 -31.51 15.98 4.26
N LEU A 844 -32.00 14.77 4.43
CA LEU A 844 -32.85 14.09 3.47
C LEU A 844 -34.14 13.72 4.21
N GLN A 845 -35.28 13.94 3.57
CA GLN A 845 -36.59 13.70 4.19
C GLN A 845 -37.52 13.02 3.18
N ASN A 846 -38.31 12.06 3.66
CA ASN A 846 -39.36 11.34 2.94
C ASN A 846 -38.90 10.72 1.60
N GLY A 847 -37.61 10.42 1.48
CA GLY A 847 -36.99 9.90 0.25
C GLY A 847 -36.98 10.86 -0.95
N ASN A 848 -37.66 12.01 -0.89
CA ASN A 848 -37.86 12.91 -2.04
C ASN A 848 -37.47 14.37 -1.77
N ALA A 849 -37.09 14.76 -0.55
CA ALA A 849 -36.73 16.14 -0.25
C ALA A 849 -35.28 16.27 0.25
N CYS A 850 -34.64 17.37 -0.13
CA CYS A 850 -33.41 17.87 0.48
C CYS A 850 -33.78 18.98 1.45
N THR A 851 -33.36 18.86 2.71
CA THR A 851 -33.55 19.93 3.69
C THR A 851 -32.21 20.62 3.94
N CYS A 852 -32.18 21.94 4.13
CA CYS A 852 -30.96 22.73 4.27
C CYS A 852 -31.08 23.71 5.45
N GLY A 853 -29.97 23.96 6.15
CA GLY A 853 -29.95 24.86 7.28
C GLY A 853 -28.56 25.14 7.81
N ASN A 854 -28.46 26.13 8.70
CA ASN A 854 -27.19 26.51 9.35
C ASN A 854 -27.08 26.01 10.80
N THR A 855 -28.14 25.39 11.30
CA THR A 855 -28.29 24.73 12.61
C THR A 855 -29.04 23.41 12.40
N VAL A 856 -28.91 22.46 13.33
CA VAL A 856 -29.62 21.16 13.30
C VAL A 856 -29.86 20.69 14.73
N GLY A 857 -30.96 19.97 14.98
CA GLY A 857 -31.31 19.39 16.27
C GLY A 857 -32.16 20.27 17.19
N ARG A 858 -32.88 21.27 16.65
CA ARG A 858 -33.81 22.14 17.38
C ARG A 858 -34.90 21.36 18.12
N TYR A 859 -35.33 20.23 17.57
CA TYR A 859 -36.39 19.38 18.14
C TYR A 859 -35.86 18.04 18.70
N GLY A 860 -34.54 17.93 18.91
CA GLY A 860 -33.90 16.74 19.45
C GLY A 860 -33.65 15.62 18.44
N LYS A 861 -33.00 14.55 18.91
CA LYS A 861 -32.67 13.37 18.10
C LYS A 861 -33.89 12.45 17.97
N ALA A 862 -34.06 11.86 16.79
CA ALA A 862 -35.02 10.79 16.54
C ALA A 862 -34.35 9.42 16.69
N LYS A 863 -35.14 8.33 16.83
CA LYS A 863 -34.59 6.98 16.86
C LYS A 863 -33.98 6.67 15.50
N SER A 864 -32.83 6.02 15.47
CA SER A 864 -32.10 5.68 14.22
C SER A 864 -32.94 4.90 13.21
N LYS A 865 -33.91 4.09 13.68
CA LYS A 865 -34.85 3.36 12.84
C LYS A 865 -35.82 4.25 12.05
N ASP A 866 -36.13 5.44 12.55
CA ASP A 866 -37.11 6.34 11.91
C ASP A 866 -36.55 6.98 10.63
N CYS A 867 -35.24 7.32 10.61
CA CYS A 867 -34.54 7.77 9.40
C CYS A 867 -34.11 6.63 8.44
N ALA A 868 -34.49 5.39 8.72
CA ALA A 868 -34.17 4.22 7.89
C ALA A 868 -35.40 3.61 7.20
N ARG A 869 -36.58 4.21 7.39
CA ARG A 869 -37.87 3.73 6.87
C ARG A 869 -38.02 3.91 5.37
N SER A 870 -37.42 4.95 4.78
CA SER A 870 -37.52 5.21 3.34
C SER A 870 -36.20 4.96 2.60
N THR A 871 -36.30 4.88 1.27
CA THR A 871 -35.14 4.87 0.38
C THR A 871 -35.11 6.18 -0.39
N CYS A 872 -33.91 6.68 -0.68
CA CYS A 872 -33.76 7.88 -1.47
C CYS A 872 -34.28 7.62 -2.89
N LYS A 873 -35.25 8.39 -3.40
CA LYS A 873 -35.81 8.19 -4.74
C LYS A 873 -34.77 8.27 -5.85
N GLY A 874 -33.67 9.01 -5.65
CA GLY A 874 -32.52 9.09 -6.58
C GLY A 874 -31.39 8.08 -6.34
N ASP A 875 -31.46 7.30 -5.27
CA ASP A 875 -30.51 6.22 -4.96
C ASP A 875 -31.21 5.17 -4.10
N LYS A 876 -31.85 4.19 -4.76
CA LYS A 876 -32.61 3.13 -4.09
C LYS A 876 -31.76 2.24 -3.17
N ARG A 877 -30.41 2.34 -3.24
CA ARG A 877 -29.48 1.64 -2.35
C ARG A 877 -29.15 2.43 -1.08
N SER A 878 -29.51 3.71 -1.02
CA SER A 878 -29.28 4.59 0.13
C SER A 878 -30.55 4.82 0.94
N LYS A 879 -30.40 4.80 2.27
CA LYS A 879 -31.46 5.17 3.21
C LYS A 879 -31.58 6.70 3.34
N CYS A 880 -32.83 7.14 3.35
CA CYS A 880 -33.38 8.47 3.54
C CYS A 880 -34.63 8.32 4.40
#